data_AF-A0A8H6V5W7-F1
#
_entry.id   AF-A0A8H6V5W7-F1
#
_cell.length_a   1.000
_cell.length_b   1.000
_cell.length_c   1.000
_cell.angle_alpha   90.00
_cell.angle_beta   90.00
_cell.angle_gamma   90.00
#
_symmetry.space_group_name_H-M   'P 1'
#
loop_
_entity.id
_entity.type
_entity.pdbx_description
1 polymer ?
#
loop_
_entity_poly.entity_id
_entity_poly.type
_entity_poly.pdbx_seq_one_letter_code
_entity_poly.pdbx_strand_id
1 'polypeptide(L)'
;MPFCCRPSKFCLGCRQRRIKCDMAIPACSQCTRAGKECVGYRDELPLLFRDENARTIRRATAAKVRSRAQRKDAGSDAASSPDLQLMGSGHGTITATSLPSTLPCLDMDNLGLQFFIYHFSTYAWAGRCPPQPIASPFMHRISENETLRSAVASVGLAALSNIRKDEAILRGARQRYGQAIRVIQNTLRSKKAYLLEGTMKMILMVALFEIVDASPTSKLSWIVHLQGAAALRNRSPRDFFRKNHRSHIMFTFTWIFKYFQTGGRFPLELESWSAPDIPVEADDDFPAISLIEILLKFIRLKACLADRNDQPLGNALTEALACEMRLEAWSTSLPAKFGYMEKVSTDTSQYFHGRFHLYEDVWASRILIHYLVGRLLVNELILRLAPLYATPMEQILRTAQASRTIIQMAVDICVAAASQPLFLDYMSLNRRDYMSLNRNDAMPPLSGVFMLMYPLAVAATATGVSDDLHEWVLHTLDHIGQTMGIRQALLMKAEINNFLDNIQAHPITFGAAPDGSYYRDASLRPRQHVQRPLHPNWTSQYIAKLQLNKSPFKNVEFWSMADMLGLLLGLLGPAQFLSATHSKVRQMVPATLFGMPPRVFQCTWDAAGDGRYSLGASMSGYNAEKTRTGSWLAVLNRARFSVISTERFRLSGWSQAWSPSIRRRGKLKGIPFGRCAETYPLRLMLRDAAEKSAIHGLALSARGLRATDTYDDHFSSPIWRNTWHPCSNCKALIETMGGSVANFNKYNGWQGDPGYHFPN
;
A
#
# COMPACT_ATOMS: atom_id res chain seq x y z
N MET A 1 24.08 -32.11 -10.88
CA MET A 1 24.76 -31.01 -10.17
C MET A 1 25.40 -31.58 -8.91
N PRO A 2 26.63 -31.24 -8.52
CA PRO A 2 27.18 -31.72 -7.26
C PRO A 2 26.43 -31.04 -6.11
N PHE A 3 26.08 -31.81 -5.08
CA PHE A 3 25.45 -31.32 -3.86
C PHE A 3 26.30 -30.19 -3.25
N CYS A 4 25.74 -28.98 -3.15
CA CYS A 4 26.36 -27.89 -2.40
C CYS A 4 25.65 -27.79 -1.05
N CYS A 5 26.25 -28.34 0.00
CA CYS A 5 25.73 -28.20 1.36
C CYS A 5 25.71 -26.72 1.81
N ARG A 6 24.76 -26.39 2.70
CA ARG A 6 24.58 -25.06 3.29
C ARG A 6 25.90 -24.58 3.94
N PRO A 7 26.41 -23.37 3.64
CA PRO A 7 27.66 -22.88 4.21
C PRO A 7 27.60 -22.78 5.75
N SER A 8 28.68 -23.14 6.45
CA SER A 8 28.73 -23.12 7.91
C SER A 8 28.63 -21.71 8.51
N LYS A 9 27.87 -21.54 9.59
CA LYS A 9 27.68 -20.29 10.34
C LYS A 9 28.84 -19.90 11.28
N PHE A 10 29.88 -20.72 11.36
CA PHE A 10 31.01 -20.54 12.28
C PHE A 10 31.74 -19.20 12.07
N CYS A 11 32.38 -18.67 13.13
CA CYS A 11 33.18 -17.45 13.03
C CYS A 11 34.30 -17.60 11.99
N LEU A 12 34.84 -16.48 11.49
CA LEU A 12 35.90 -16.54 10.47
C LEU A 12 37.13 -17.35 10.94
N GLY A 13 37.58 -17.12 12.18
CA GLY A 13 38.74 -17.82 12.75
C GLY A 13 38.57 -19.34 12.81
N CYS A 14 37.40 -19.83 13.26
CA CYS A 14 37.13 -21.26 13.32
C CYS A 14 36.96 -21.90 11.93
N ARG A 15 36.42 -21.17 10.95
CA ARG A 15 36.30 -21.67 9.56
C ARG A 15 37.66 -21.82 8.89
N GLN A 16 38.53 -20.83 9.05
CA GLN A 16 39.90 -20.89 8.52
C GLN A 16 40.68 -22.05 9.13
N ARG A 17 40.48 -22.27 10.44
CA ARG A 17 41.07 -23.39 11.18
C ARG A 17 40.36 -24.73 10.95
N ARG A 18 39.23 -24.75 10.24
CA ARG A 18 38.36 -25.92 10.01
C ARG A 18 37.96 -26.67 11.29
N ILE A 19 37.70 -25.93 12.37
CA ILE A 19 37.27 -26.46 13.67
C ILE A 19 35.81 -26.08 13.96
N LYS A 20 35.15 -26.87 14.81
CA LYS A 20 33.77 -26.62 15.23
C LYS A 20 33.71 -25.38 16.12
N CYS A 21 32.83 -24.44 15.77
CA CYS A 21 32.60 -23.22 16.53
C CYS A 21 31.30 -23.36 17.35
N ASP A 22 31.34 -22.93 18.61
CA ASP A 22 30.21 -22.91 19.54
C ASP A 22 29.29 -21.70 19.35
N MET A 23 29.72 -20.71 18.56
CA MET A 23 28.95 -19.52 18.18
C MET A 23 28.58 -18.59 19.35
N ALA A 24 29.32 -18.64 20.45
CA ALA A 24 29.11 -17.76 21.61
C ALA A 24 29.38 -16.27 21.28
N ILE A 25 28.55 -15.37 21.80
CA ILE A 25 28.67 -13.90 21.64
C ILE A 25 29.17 -13.33 22.97
N PRO A 26 30.16 -12.42 23.01
CA PRO A 26 30.76 -11.67 21.88
C PRO A 26 31.89 -12.42 21.13
N ALA A 27 32.46 -13.49 21.69
CA ALA A 27 33.54 -14.26 21.07
C ALA A 27 33.38 -15.76 21.33
N CYS A 28 33.71 -16.59 20.33
CA CYS A 28 33.61 -18.04 20.45
C CYS A 28 34.71 -18.59 21.38
N SER A 29 34.41 -19.62 22.18
CA SER A 29 35.34 -20.10 23.22
C SER A 29 36.63 -20.70 22.65
N GLN A 30 36.63 -21.10 21.37
CA GLN A 30 37.80 -21.61 20.66
C GLN A 30 38.76 -20.52 20.16
N CYS A 31 38.25 -19.31 19.92
CA CYS A 31 39.09 -18.14 19.67
C CYS A 31 39.66 -17.62 20.99
N THR A 32 38.84 -17.57 22.05
CA THR A 32 39.26 -17.13 23.39
C THR A 32 40.38 -18.00 23.95
N ARG A 33 40.24 -19.33 23.92
CA ARG A 33 41.29 -20.26 24.39
C ARG A 33 42.56 -20.21 23.56
N ALA A 34 42.46 -19.82 22.30
CA ALA A 34 43.62 -19.69 21.41
C ALA A 34 44.29 -18.31 21.48
N GLY A 35 43.81 -17.41 22.35
CA GLY A 35 44.31 -16.03 22.45
C GLY A 35 44.11 -15.21 21.18
N LYS A 36 43.10 -15.54 20.35
CA LYS A 36 42.83 -14.86 19.07
C LYS A 36 41.55 -14.06 19.11
N GLU A 37 41.57 -12.88 18.50
CA GLU A 37 40.39 -12.04 18.35
C GLU A 37 39.32 -12.71 17.46
N CYS A 38 38.08 -12.74 17.94
CA CYS A 38 36.96 -13.32 17.22
C CYS A 38 36.26 -12.25 16.39
N VAL A 39 36.66 -12.10 15.13
CA VAL A 39 36.13 -11.10 14.17
C VAL A 39 34.67 -11.33 13.72
N GLY A 40 33.90 -12.13 14.47
CA GLY A 40 32.47 -12.33 14.25
C GLY A 40 32.08 -13.48 13.31
N TYR A 41 30.77 -13.64 13.20
CA TYR A 41 30.08 -14.70 12.47
C TYR A 41 29.70 -14.26 11.05
N ARG A 42 29.50 -15.20 10.14
CA ARG A 42 29.16 -14.87 8.75
C ARG A 42 27.72 -14.36 8.69
N ASP A 43 27.52 -13.24 8.00
CA ASP A 43 26.18 -12.74 7.66
C ASP A 43 25.48 -13.68 6.65
N GLU A 44 24.21 -14.00 6.88
CA GLU A 44 23.44 -14.97 6.09
C GLU A 44 22.84 -14.35 4.82
N LEU A 45 22.61 -13.02 4.82
CA LEU A 45 21.95 -12.30 3.72
C LEU A 45 22.71 -12.36 2.38
N PRO A 46 24.06 -12.27 2.31
CA PRO A 46 24.80 -12.36 1.05
C PRO A 46 24.89 -13.78 0.47
N LEU A 47 24.54 -14.83 1.24
CA LEU A 47 24.63 -16.23 0.80
C LEU A 47 23.35 -16.75 0.13
N LEU A 48 22.22 -16.05 0.26
CA LEU A 48 20.99 -16.35 -0.48
C LEU A 48 21.05 -15.91 -1.95
N PHE A 49 21.98 -15.02 -2.31
CA PHE A 49 22.15 -14.53 -3.66
C PHE A 49 23.54 -14.88 -4.18
N ARG A 50 23.64 -15.98 -4.94
CA ARG A 50 24.83 -16.26 -5.74
C ARG A 50 24.69 -15.59 -7.10
N ASP A 51 25.57 -14.63 -7.36
CA ASP A 51 25.77 -14.11 -8.71
C ASP A 51 26.42 -15.19 -9.60
N GLU A 52 25.59 -15.89 -10.38
CA GLU A 52 26.03 -16.87 -11.38
C GLU A 52 26.39 -16.21 -12.73
N ASN A 53 26.30 -14.88 -12.88
CA ASN A 53 26.52 -14.21 -14.16
C ASN A 53 27.91 -14.51 -14.72
N ALA A 54 28.95 -14.48 -13.90
CA ALA A 54 30.32 -14.78 -14.33
C ALA A 54 30.48 -16.25 -14.79
N ARG A 55 29.79 -17.21 -14.15
CA ARG A 55 29.86 -18.63 -14.52
C ARG A 55 29.06 -18.92 -15.80
N THR A 56 27.93 -18.25 -15.97
CA THR A 56 27.08 -18.32 -17.17
C THR A 56 27.80 -17.68 -18.37
N ILE A 57 28.46 -16.54 -18.18
CA ILE A 57 29.29 -15.89 -19.21
C ILE A 57 30.43 -16.82 -19.66
N ARG A 58 31.14 -17.47 -18.73
CA ARG A 58 32.21 -18.45 -19.06
C ARG A 58 31.69 -19.69 -19.81
N ARG A 59 30.52 -20.20 -19.45
CA ARG A 59 29.90 -21.33 -20.18
C ARG A 59 29.44 -20.94 -21.58
N ALA A 60 28.83 -19.76 -21.73
CA ALA A 60 28.37 -19.26 -23.02
C ALA A 60 29.55 -18.95 -23.97
N THR A 61 30.66 -18.42 -23.45
CA THR A 61 31.88 -18.19 -24.23
C THR A 61 32.57 -19.50 -24.63
N ALA A 62 32.68 -20.48 -23.72
CA ALA A 62 33.25 -21.80 -24.04
C ALA A 62 32.41 -22.56 -25.09
N ALA A 63 31.08 -22.46 -25.04
CA ALA A 63 30.18 -23.05 -26.04
C ALA A 63 30.33 -22.40 -27.43
N LYS A 64 30.49 -21.07 -27.48
CA LYS A 64 30.77 -20.32 -28.72
C LYS A 64 32.11 -20.71 -29.37
N VAL A 65 33.13 -20.99 -28.56
CA VAL A 65 34.45 -21.42 -29.06
C VAL A 65 34.36 -22.83 -29.66
N ARG A 66 33.68 -23.78 -28.98
CA ARG A 66 33.45 -25.14 -29.52
C ARG A 66 32.65 -25.15 -30.82
N SER A 67 31.59 -24.35 -30.93
CA SER A 67 30.79 -24.31 -32.16
C SER A 67 31.54 -23.68 -33.34
N ARG A 68 32.55 -22.83 -33.07
CA ARG A 68 33.37 -22.20 -34.11
C ARG A 68 34.50 -23.12 -34.59
N ALA A 69 35.01 -24.00 -33.72
CA ALA A 69 35.93 -25.06 -34.10
C ALA A 69 35.26 -26.13 -34.99
N GLN A 70 34.06 -26.59 -34.60
CA GLN A 70 33.29 -27.59 -35.37
C GLN A 70 32.85 -27.14 -36.76
N ARG A 71 32.74 -25.82 -37.01
CA ARG A 71 32.43 -25.27 -38.35
C ARG A 71 33.64 -25.14 -39.26
N LYS A 72 34.86 -25.30 -38.74
CA LYS A 72 36.09 -25.28 -39.53
C LYS A 72 36.47 -26.66 -40.08
N ASP A 73 35.98 -27.73 -39.46
CA ASP A 73 36.29 -29.12 -39.85
C ASP A 73 35.30 -29.74 -40.85
N ALA A 74 34.21 -29.05 -41.22
CA ALA A 74 33.15 -29.57 -42.10
C ALA A 74 33.17 -28.99 -43.53
N GLY A 75 34.34 -28.53 -44.00
CA GLY A 75 34.48 -27.78 -45.25
C GLY A 75 35.53 -28.34 -46.20
N SER A 76 35.41 -29.62 -46.57
CA SER A 76 36.03 -30.17 -47.80
C SER A 76 35.34 -31.48 -48.16
N ASP A 77 34.50 -31.45 -49.20
CA ASP A 77 34.59 -32.35 -50.36
C ASP A 77 33.27 -32.31 -51.15
N ALA A 78 33.42 -31.94 -52.43
CA ALA A 78 32.36 -31.84 -53.41
C ALA A 78 32.47 -32.98 -54.44
N ALA A 79 31.36 -33.16 -55.16
CA ALA A 79 31.18 -33.85 -56.45
C ALA A 79 30.95 -35.36 -56.42
N SER A 80 29.74 -35.79 -56.81
CA SER A 80 29.45 -36.33 -58.17
C SER A 80 27.99 -36.83 -58.27
N SER A 81 27.25 -36.36 -59.27
CA SER A 81 26.03 -37.00 -59.85
C SER A 81 26.46 -38.20 -60.74
N PRO A 82 25.59 -39.09 -61.31
CA PRO A 82 24.16 -38.91 -61.64
C PRO A 82 23.23 -40.17 -61.55
N ASP A 83 21.97 -39.93 -61.94
CA ASP A 83 21.15 -40.71 -62.90
C ASP A 83 19.82 -41.42 -62.51
N LEU A 84 18.95 -41.42 -63.53
CA LEU A 84 17.50 -41.57 -63.59
C LEU A 84 16.93 -43.01 -63.49
N GLN A 85 15.73 -43.08 -62.89
CA GLN A 85 14.51 -43.79 -63.32
C GLN A 85 14.42 -45.34 -63.41
N LEU A 86 13.48 -45.85 -62.59
CA LEU A 86 12.29 -46.67 -62.93
C LEU A 86 12.25 -48.19 -62.60
N MET A 87 11.19 -48.52 -61.84
CA MET A 87 10.41 -49.78 -61.72
C MET A 87 11.06 -51.04 -61.12
N GLY A 88 10.40 -51.53 -60.06
CA GLY A 88 10.08 -52.96 -59.97
C GLY A 88 10.35 -53.67 -58.64
N SER A 89 9.38 -53.55 -57.72
CA SER A 89 8.94 -54.58 -56.75
C SER A 89 9.84 -55.00 -55.57
N GLY A 90 9.25 -54.92 -54.37
CA GLY A 90 9.36 -55.98 -53.36
C GLY A 90 10.13 -55.66 -52.08
N HIS A 91 9.36 -55.56 -50.98
CA HIS A 91 9.74 -55.76 -49.57
C HIS A 91 10.44 -54.62 -48.78
N GLY A 92 9.60 -53.79 -48.15
CA GLY A 92 9.46 -53.83 -46.68
C GLY A 92 10.44 -53.02 -45.84
N THR A 93 10.09 -51.77 -45.51
CA THR A 93 10.17 -51.25 -44.13
C THR A 93 9.18 -50.11 -43.95
N ILE A 94 8.35 -50.21 -42.90
CA ILE A 94 7.25 -49.29 -42.58
C ILE A 94 7.84 -47.95 -42.12
N THR A 95 7.87 -46.96 -43.00
CA THR A 95 7.95 -45.54 -42.62
C THR A 95 6.54 -44.98 -42.50
N ALA A 96 6.25 -44.38 -41.35
CA ALA A 96 5.00 -43.71 -41.03
C ALA A 96 4.56 -42.78 -42.16
N THR A 97 3.53 -43.20 -42.89
CA THR A 97 2.81 -42.39 -43.85
C THR A 97 2.19 -41.21 -43.12
N SER A 98 2.57 -40.03 -43.57
CA SER A 98 1.91 -38.76 -43.38
C SER A 98 0.38 -38.89 -43.47
N LEU A 99 -0.30 -38.61 -42.36
CA LEU A 99 -1.69 -38.17 -42.43
C LEU A 99 -1.72 -36.78 -43.12
N PRO A 100 -2.66 -36.52 -44.03
CA PRO A 100 -2.88 -35.17 -44.54
C PRO A 100 -3.35 -34.29 -43.37
N SER A 101 -2.50 -33.36 -42.94
CA SER A 101 -2.86 -32.32 -41.98
C SER A 101 -3.78 -31.30 -42.65
N THR A 102 -5.05 -31.66 -42.87
CA THR A 102 -6.11 -30.70 -43.21
C THR A 102 -6.89 -30.27 -41.95
N LEU A 103 -6.19 -30.15 -40.82
CA LEU A 103 -6.60 -29.24 -39.76
C LEU A 103 -5.90 -27.90 -40.07
N PRO A 104 -6.63 -26.78 -40.17
CA PRO A 104 -5.98 -25.49 -40.39
C PRO A 104 -4.93 -25.31 -39.29
N CYS A 105 -3.66 -25.11 -39.69
CA CYS A 105 -2.63 -24.62 -38.80
C CYS A 105 -3.21 -23.37 -38.15
N LEU A 106 -3.68 -23.50 -36.90
CA LEU A 106 -4.32 -22.40 -36.19
C LEU A 106 -3.33 -21.24 -36.21
N ASP A 107 -3.71 -20.12 -36.83
CA ASP A 107 -2.83 -18.96 -36.92
C ASP A 107 -2.58 -18.45 -35.51
N MET A 108 -1.43 -18.83 -34.96
CA MET A 108 -1.01 -18.50 -33.60
C MET A 108 -0.89 -16.99 -33.42
N ASP A 109 -0.62 -16.21 -34.48
CA ASP A 109 -0.62 -14.75 -34.39
C ASP A 109 -2.03 -14.22 -34.14
N ASN A 110 -3.01 -14.71 -34.91
CA ASN A 110 -4.41 -14.31 -34.75
C ASN A 110 -4.98 -14.78 -33.40
N LEU A 111 -4.64 -15.98 -32.95
CA LEU A 111 -5.03 -16.47 -31.62
C LEU A 111 -4.49 -15.56 -30.51
N GLY A 112 -3.19 -15.24 -30.56
CA GLY A 112 -2.57 -14.33 -29.61
C GLY A 112 -3.17 -12.94 -29.65
N LEU A 113 -3.39 -12.40 -30.84
CA LEU A 113 -3.98 -11.08 -31.03
C LEU A 113 -5.41 -11.01 -30.49
N GLN A 114 -6.25 -12.00 -30.78
CA GLN A 114 -7.61 -12.06 -30.28
C GLN A 114 -7.64 -12.11 -28.76
N PHE A 115 -6.78 -12.94 -28.15
CA PHE A 115 -6.65 -13.01 -26.70
C PHE A 115 -6.19 -11.66 -26.11
N PHE A 116 -5.18 -11.03 -26.72
CA PHE A 116 -4.68 -9.73 -26.28
C PHE A 116 -5.76 -8.66 -26.35
N ILE A 117 -6.50 -8.57 -27.45
CA ILE A 117 -7.57 -7.59 -27.62
C ILE A 117 -8.63 -7.83 -26.55
N TYR A 118 -9.06 -9.07 -26.35
CA TYR A 118 -10.13 -9.39 -25.42
C TYR A 118 -9.80 -9.01 -23.96
N HIS A 119 -8.56 -9.27 -23.49
CA HIS A 119 -8.19 -9.02 -22.10
C HIS A 119 -7.48 -7.69 -21.85
N PHE A 120 -6.76 -7.15 -22.83
CA PHE A 120 -5.84 -6.03 -22.62
C PHE A 120 -6.16 -4.77 -23.43
N SER A 121 -7.20 -4.78 -24.28
CA SER A 121 -7.66 -3.58 -25.00
C SER A 121 -8.83 -2.92 -24.29
N THR A 122 -8.86 -1.59 -24.26
CA THR A 122 -10.02 -0.82 -23.79
C THR A 122 -11.26 -1.04 -24.69
N TYR A 123 -11.05 -1.40 -25.95
CA TYR A 123 -12.14 -1.50 -26.95
C TYR A 123 -12.94 -2.80 -26.88
N ALA A 124 -12.35 -3.89 -26.35
CA ALA A 124 -13.11 -5.11 -26.08
C ALA A 124 -14.18 -4.88 -24.99
N TRP A 125 -14.03 -3.80 -24.22
CA TRP A 125 -14.90 -3.42 -23.11
C TRP A 125 -16.13 -2.61 -23.55
N ALA A 126 -16.19 -2.21 -24.82
CA ALA A 126 -17.26 -1.41 -25.42
C ALA A 126 -18.60 -2.15 -25.63
N GLY A 127 -18.66 -3.43 -25.28
CA GLY A 127 -19.80 -4.27 -25.52
C GLY A 127 -19.99 -4.66 -26.98
N ARG A 128 -20.78 -5.72 -27.17
CA ARG A 128 -21.14 -6.41 -28.42
C ARG A 128 -21.91 -5.53 -29.42
N CYS A 129 -21.34 -4.42 -29.87
CA CYS A 129 -21.72 -3.83 -31.14
C CYS A 129 -20.99 -4.61 -32.25
N PRO A 130 -21.61 -4.86 -33.42
CA PRO A 130 -20.86 -5.36 -34.58
C PRO A 130 -19.64 -4.46 -34.80
N PRO A 131 -18.50 -5.00 -35.29
CA PRO A 131 -17.28 -4.24 -35.47
C PRO A 131 -17.52 -3.13 -36.49
N GLN A 132 -18.03 -1.99 -36.03
CA GLN A 132 -17.65 -0.74 -36.67
C GLN A 132 -16.15 -0.60 -36.40
N PRO A 133 -15.38 -0.14 -37.39
CA PRO A 133 -13.97 0.09 -37.20
C PRO A 133 -13.85 1.25 -36.21
N ILE A 134 -13.85 0.96 -34.91
CA ILE A 134 -13.34 1.87 -33.90
C ILE A 134 -11.83 1.87 -34.16
N ALA A 135 -11.44 2.63 -35.18
CA ALA A 135 -10.11 2.72 -35.72
C ALA A 135 -9.27 3.56 -34.76
N SER A 136 -8.93 2.97 -33.62
CA SER A 136 -7.82 3.48 -32.83
C SER A 136 -6.58 3.50 -33.72
N PRO A 137 -5.81 4.60 -33.78
CA PRO A 137 -4.53 4.64 -34.49
C PRO A 137 -3.57 3.51 -34.05
N PHE A 138 -3.75 3.00 -32.82
CA PHE A 138 -3.03 1.82 -32.33
C PHE A 138 -3.50 0.53 -33.01
N MET A 139 -4.81 0.28 -33.07
CA MET A 139 -5.38 -0.93 -33.69
C MET A 139 -5.13 -0.97 -35.19
N HIS A 140 -5.27 0.18 -35.89
CA HIS A 140 -4.93 0.30 -37.31
C HIS A 140 -3.45 -0.03 -37.57
N ARG A 141 -2.56 0.45 -36.72
CA ARG A 141 -1.12 0.15 -36.85
C ARG A 141 -0.79 -1.31 -36.58
N ILE A 142 -1.54 -1.98 -35.69
CA ILE A 142 -1.40 -3.43 -35.47
C ILE A 142 -1.77 -4.19 -36.75
N SER A 143 -2.82 -3.78 -37.47
CA SER A 143 -3.19 -4.42 -38.74
C SER A 143 -2.18 -4.17 -39.85
N GLU A 144 -1.55 -2.99 -39.91
CA GLU A 144 -0.61 -2.62 -40.99
C GLU A 144 0.82 -3.14 -40.78
N ASN A 145 1.25 -3.33 -39.53
CA ASN A 145 2.63 -3.67 -39.21
C ASN A 145 2.74 -5.10 -38.68
N GLU A 146 3.16 -6.02 -39.53
CA GLU A 146 3.35 -7.43 -39.21
C GLU A 146 4.25 -7.67 -38.00
N THR A 147 5.35 -6.90 -37.87
CA THR A 147 6.27 -7.07 -36.73
C THR A 147 5.63 -6.63 -35.41
N LEU A 148 4.84 -5.55 -35.42
CA LEU A 148 4.06 -5.11 -34.26
C LEU A 148 2.96 -6.11 -33.92
N ARG A 149 2.25 -6.63 -34.92
CA ARG A 149 1.25 -7.68 -34.76
C ARG A 149 1.82 -8.91 -34.07
N SER A 150 2.99 -9.37 -34.52
CA SER A 150 3.68 -10.52 -33.92
C SER A 150 4.11 -10.28 -32.47
N ALA A 151 4.58 -9.06 -32.15
CA ALA A 151 4.91 -8.71 -30.77
C ALA A 151 3.67 -8.64 -29.86
N VAL A 152 2.56 -8.08 -30.33
CA VAL A 152 1.28 -8.07 -29.60
C VAL A 152 0.78 -9.50 -29.38
N ALA A 153 0.83 -10.34 -30.42
CA ALA A 153 0.46 -11.74 -30.34
C ALA A 153 1.32 -12.50 -29.33
N SER A 154 2.60 -12.17 -29.19
CA SER A 154 3.47 -12.79 -28.17
C SER A 154 2.96 -12.61 -26.74
N VAL A 155 2.42 -11.42 -26.42
CA VAL A 155 1.85 -11.11 -25.10
C VAL A 155 0.57 -11.91 -24.87
N GLY A 156 -0.34 -11.91 -25.86
CA GLY A 156 -1.60 -12.65 -25.78
C GLY A 156 -1.40 -14.17 -25.70
N LEU A 157 -0.46 -14.73 -26.47
CA LEU A 157 -0.11 -16.15 -26.40
C LEU A 157 0.53 -16.51 -25.05
N ALA A 158 1.39 -15.65 -24.49
CA ALA A 158 1.96 -15.89 -23.17
C ALA A 158 0.85 -15.95 -22.10
N ALA A 159 -0.08 -15.00 -22.13
CA ALA A 159 -1.21 -14.98 -21.20
C ALA A 159 -2.11 -16.20 -21.36
N LEU A 160 -2.47 -16.55 -22.61
CA LEU A 160 -3.25 -17.75 -22.91
C LEU A 160 -2.56 -19.03 -22.44
N SER A 161 -1.23 -19.12 -22.63
CA SER A 161 -0.45 -20.27 -22.19
C SER A 161 -0.46 -20.44 -20.67
N ASN A 162 -0.51 -19.34 -19.92
CA ASN A 162 -0.57 -19.36 -18.46
C ASN A 162 -1.91 -19.90 -17.97
N ILE A 163 -3.02 -19.52 -18.62
CA ILE A 163 -4.36 -20.01 -18.28
C ILE A 163 -4.52 -21.48 -18.64
N ARG A 164 -4.13 -21.85 -19.86
CA ARG A 164 -4.23 -23.25 -20.34
C ARG A 164 -3.16 -24.17 -19.76
N LYS A 165 -2.13 -23.61 -19.14
CA LYS A 165 -0.92 -24.33 -18.69
C LYS A 165 -0.26 -25.12 -19.83
N ASP A 166 -0.18 -24.49 -21.00
CA ASP A 166 0.31 -25.12 -22.24
C ASP A 166 1.69 -24.59 -22.65
N GLU A 167 2.72 -25.40 -22.45
CA GLU A 167 4.11 -25.10 -22.79
C GLU A 167 4.36 -24.95 -24.31
N ALA A 168 3.56 -25.58 -25.16
CA ALA A 168 3.71 -25.43 -26.62
C ALA A 168 3.30 -24.03 -27.07
N ILE A 169 2.19 -23.50 -26.52
CA ILE A 169 1.76 -22.11 -26.74
C ILE A 169 2.82 -21.14 -26.21
N LEU A 170 3.36 -21.40 -25.00
CA LEU A 170 4.40 -20.57 -24.41
C LEU A 170 5.69 -20.54 -25.25
N ARG A 171 6.11 -21.69 -25.81
CA ARG A 171 7.24 -21.74 -26.76
C ARG A 171 6.98 -20.86 -27.98
N GLY A 172 5.77 -20.93 -28.55
CA GLY A 172 5.36 -20.08 -29.68
C GLY A 172 5.36 -18.59 -29.32
N ALA A 173 4.97 -18.24 -28.09
CA ALA A 173 5.01 -16.88 -27.57
C ALA A 173 6.46 -16.37 -27.43
N ARG A 174 7.36 -17.17 -26.83
CA ARG A 174 8.79 -16.85 -26.65
C ARG A 174 9.54 -16.71 -27.98
N GLN A 175 9.19 -17.49 -29.00
CA GLN A 175 9.76 -17.35 -30.35
C GLN A 175 9.47 -15.96 -30.93
N ARG A 176 8.22 -15.49 -30.84
CA ARG A 176 7.79 -14.16 -31.31
C ARG A 176 8.40 -13.03 -30.49
N TYR A 177 8.45 -13.17 -29.17
CA TYR A 177 9.18 -12.26 -28.29
C TYR A 177 10.64 -12.11 -28.73
N GLY A 178 11.33 -13.23 -28.99
CA GLY A 178 12.71 -13.23 -29.48
C GLY A 178 12.86 -12.59 -30.87
N GLN A 179 11.89 -12.81 -31.76
CA GLN A 179 11.83 -12.15 -33.07
C GLN A 179 11.65 -10.64 -32.94
N ALA A 180 10.75 -10.18 -32.06
CA ALA A 180 10.53 -8.77 -31.78
C ALA A 180 11.82 -8.08 -31.31
N ILE A 181 12.60 -8.71 -30.42
CA ILE A 181 13.90 -8.19 -29.98
C ILE A 181 14.88 -8.07 -31.16
N ARG A 182 14.96 -9.07 -32.04
CA ARG A 182 15.83 -9.00 -33.23
C ARG A 182 15.44 -7.86 -34.16
N VAL A 183 14.14 -7.66 -34.38
CA VAL A 183 13.60 -6.55 -35.17
C VAL A 183 13.99 -5.21 -34.53
N ILE A 184 13.77 -5.04 -33.22
CA ILE A 184 14.18 -3.84 -32.47
C ILE A 184 15.68 -3.58 -32.66
N GLN A 185 16.53 -4.60 -32.46
CA GLN A 185 17.98 -4.47 -32.59
C GLN A 185 18.41 -4.06 -34.01
N ASN A 186 17.81 -4.66 -35.04
CA ASN A 186 18.11 -4.33 -36.44
C ASN A 186 17.68 -2.90 -36.77
N THR A 187 16.48 -2.50 -36.33
CA THR A 187 15.97 -1.14 -36.52
C THR A 187 16.89 -0.11 -35.86
N LEU A 188 17.31 -0.35 -34.61
CA LEU A 188 18.21 0.54 -33.88
C LEU A 188 19.60 0.66 -34.54
N ARG A 189 20.10 -0.40 -35.17
CA ARG A 189 21.36 -0.37 -35.93
C ARG A 189 21.27 0.44 -37.23
N SER A 190 20.09 0.46 -37.86
CA SER A 190 19.89 1.13 -39.16
C SER A 190 19.81 2.66 -39.09
N LYS A 191 19.82 3.26 -37.89
CA LYS A 191 19.76 4.73 -37.63
C LYS A 191 18.59 5.48 -38.31
N LYS A 192 17.51 4.78 -38.72
CA LYS A 192 16.34 5.41 -39.36
C LYS A 192 15.43 6.08 -38.33
N ALA A 193 15.44 7.41 -38.29
CA ALA A 193 14.70 8.23 -37.32
C ALA A 193 13.17 8.06 -37.37
N TYR A 194 12.59 7.74 -38.55
CA TYR A 194 11.14 7.61 -38.73
C TYR A 194 10.53 6.31 -38.16
N LEU A 195 11.35 5.32 -37.77
CA LEU A 195 10.89 4.04 -37.23
C LEU A 195 10.73 4.04 -35.70
N LEU A 196 11.00 5.17 -35.04
CA LEU A 196 11.06 5.22 -33.58
C LEU A 196 9.71 4.97 -32.90
N GLU A 197 8.58 5.32 -33.50
CA GLU A 197 7.26 5.06 -32.91
C GLU A 197 6.90 3.59 -32.88
N GLY A 198 7.10 2.89 -33.99
CA GLY A 198 6.92 1.45 -34.06
C GLY A 198 7.87 0.75 -33.09
N THR A 199 9.13 1.20 -33.03
CA THR A 199 10.14 0.63 -32.13
C THR A 199 9.78 0.83 -30.65
N MET A 200 9.28 2.01 -30.25
CA MET A 200 8.80 2.24 -28.88
C MET A 200 7.65 1.31 -28.52
N LYS A 201 6.63 1.19 -29.40
CA LYS A 201 5.50 0.29 -29.18
C LYS A 201 5.95 -1.18 -29.04
N MET A 202 6.92 -1.60 -29.86
CA MET A 202 7.55 -2.93 -29.76
C MET A 202 8.26 -3.13 -28.43
N ILE A 203 9.05 -2.15 -27.96
CA ILE A 203 9.74 -2.21 -26.66
C ILE A 203 8.73 -2.33 -25.51
N LEU A 204 7.60 -1.62 -25.58
CA LEU A 204 6.53 -1.76 -24.59
C LEU A 204 5.88 -3.15 -24.63
N MET A 205 5.64 -3.74 -25.80
CA MET A 205 5.08 -5.09 -25.90
C MET A 205 6.01 -6.16 -25.33
N VAL A 206 7.33 -6.07 -25.56
CA VAL A 206 8.29 -7.01 -24.95
C VAL A 206 8.42 -6.77 -23.43
N ALA A 207 8.21 -5.55 -22.94
CA ALA A 207 8.10 -5.30 -21.50
C ALA A 207 6.83 -5.94 -20.89
N LEU A 208 5.67 -5.82 -21.57
CA LEU A 208 4.44 -6.48 -21.14
C LEU A 208 4.56 -8.00 -21.16
N PHE A 209 5.25 -8.57 -22.16
CA PHE A 209 5.54 -10.00 -22.21
C PHE A 209 6.25 -10.46 -20.93
N GLU A 210 7.26 -9.74 -20.46
CA GLU A 210 8.00 -10.07 -19.22
C GLU A 210 7.13 -9.97 -17.96
N ILE A 211 6.11 -9.09 -17.96
CA ILE A 211 5.13 -9.01 -16.87
C ILE A 211 4.16 -10.20 -16.92
N VAL A 212 3.78 -10.65 -18.11
CA VAL A 212 2.85 -11.78 -18.31
C VAL A 212 3.53 -13.12 -18.03
N ASP A 213 4.73 -13.37 -18.56
CA ASP A 213 5.55 -14.59 -18.34
C ASP A 213 6.47 -14.46 -17.11
N ALA A 214 6.14 -13.58 -16.17
CA ALA A 214 6.97 -13.32 -15.00
C ALA A 214 7.24 -14.60 -14.18
N SER A 215 8.43 -14.66 -13.58
CA SER A 215 8.84 -15.70 -12.64
C SER A 215 9.42 -15.07 -11.37
N PRO A 216 9.55 -15.81 -10.26
CA PRO A 216 10.17 -15.29 -9.04
C PRO A 216 11.57 -14.70 -9.27
N THR A 217 12.33 -15.26 -10.22
CA THR A 217 13.69 -14.80 -10.59
C THR A 217 13.71 -13.66 -11.62
N SER A 218 12.60 -13.41 -12.32
CA SER A 218 12.52 -12.45 -13.44
C SER A 218 11.46 -11.35 -13.27
N LYS A 219 10.86 -11.22 -12.08
CA LYS A 219 9.76 -10.27 -11.79
C LYS A 219 10.05 -8.79 -12.08
N LEU A 220 11.32 -8.42 -12.23
CA LEU A 220 11.77 -7.06 -12.58
C LEU A 220 12.43 -6.97 -13.98
N SER A 221 12.43 -8.06 -14.76
CA SER A 221 13.08 -8.08 -16.08
C SER A 221 12.53 -7.04 -17.04
N TRP A 222 11.24 -6.70 -16.94
CA TRP A 222 10.60 -5.66 -17.75
C TRP A 222 11.26 -4.27 -17.61
N ILE A 223 11.95 -4.00 -16.49
CA ILE A 223 12.64 -2.71 -16.24
C ILE A 223 13.74 -2.44 -17.28
N VAL A 224 14.44 -3.46 -17.77
CA VAL A 224 15.53 -3.26 -18.75
C VAL A 224 14.98 -2.74 -20.09
N HIS A 225 13.76 -3.14 -20.44
CA HIS A 225 13.08 -2.66 -21.64
C HIS A 225 12.65 -1.19 -21.48
N LEU A 226 12.17 -0.80 -20.30
CA LEU A 226 11.89 0.62 -19.99
C LEU A 226 13.14 1.48 -20.06
N GLN A 227 14.26 1.01 -19.52
CA GLN A 227 15.57 1.69 -19.64
C GLN A 227 15.97 1.85 -21.11
N GLY A 228 15.77 0.82 -21.93
CA GLY A 228 15.98 0.88 -23.37
C GLY A 228 15.09 1.91 -24.06
N ALA A 229 13.79 1.94 -23.74
CA ALA A 229 12.87 2.97 -24.24
C ALA A 229 13.28 4.38 -23.81
N ALA A 230 13.78 4.56 -22.59
CA ALA A 230 14.29 5.85 -22.15
C ALA A 230 15.53 6.32 -22.91
N ALA A 231 16.48 5.42 -23.11
CA ALA A 231 17.66 5.71 -23.92
C ALA A 231 17.30 6.03 -25.38
N LEU A 232 16.31 5.33 -25.95
CA LEU A 232 15.80 5.62 -27.29
C LEU A 232 15.17 7.01 -27.34
N ARG A 233 14.39 7.38 -26.32
CA ARG A 233 13.73 8.68 -26.23
C ARG A 233 14.73 9.83 -26.23
N ASN A 234 15.78 9.73 -25.42
CA ASN A 234 16.82 10.76 -25.34
C ASN A 234 17.60 10.95 -26.66
N ARG A 235 17.51 9.99 -27.59
CA ARG A 235 18.11 10.07 -28.93
C ARG A 235 17.13 10.48 -30.03
N SER A 236 15.86 10.68 -29.69
CA SER A 236 14.80 11.03 -30.64
C SER A 236 14.68 12.55 -30.81
N PRO A 237 14.28 13.06 -31.99
CA PRO A 237 13.90 14.47 -32.16
C PRO A 237 12.75 14.87 -31.21
N ARG A 238 12.74 16.10 -30.68
CA ARG A 238 11.72 16.57 -29.71
C ARG A 238 10.29 16.55 -30.28
N ASP A 239 10.12 16.93 -31.55
CA ASP A 239 8.81 16.99 -32.23
C ASP A 239 8.07 15.65 -32.30
N PHE A 240 8.83 14.55 -32.22
CA PHE A 240 8.30 13.20 -32.21
C PHE A 240 7.33 12.95 -31.04
N PHE A 241 7.57 13.59 -29.90
CA PHE A 241 6.80 13.41 -28.68
C PHE A 241 5.65 14.39 -28.51
N ARG A 242 5.74 15.57 -29.15
CA ARG A 242 4.67 16.58 -29.17
C ARG A 242 3.38 16.04 -29.80
N LYS A 243 3.51 15.22 -30.85
CA LYS A 243 2.37 14.57 -31.54
C LYS A 243 1.72 13.41 -30.76
N ASN A 244 2.35 12.90 -29.69
CA ASN A 244 1.89 11.73 -28.93
C ASN A 244 1.93 11.96 -27.40
N HIS A 245 1.76 13.19 -26.94
CA HIS A 245 2.02 13.62 -25.56
C HIS A 245 1.36 12.74 -24.47
N ARG A 246 0.14 12.23 -24.66
CA ARG A 246 -0.51 11.30 -23.70
C ARG A 246 0.25 9.98 -23.49
N SER A 247 0.82 9.43 -24.56
CA SER A 247 1.68 8.23 -24.45
C SER A 247 2.95 8.54 -23.66
N HIS A 248 3.49 9.77 -23.78
CA HIS A 248 4.63 10.22 -22.99
C HIS A 248 4.31 10.38 -21.53
N ILE A 249 3.16 10.99 -21.22
CA ILE A 249 2.67 11.16 -19.85
C ILE A 249 2.54 9.78 -19.20
N MET A 250 1.87 8.81 -19.84
CA MET A 250 1.75 7.45 -19.30
C MET A 250 3.08 6.73 -19.16
N PHE A 251 4.00 6.93 -20.11
CA PHE A 251 5.34 6.37 -20.01
C PHE A 251 6.11 6.94 -18.80
N THR A 252 6.03 8.25 -18.57
CA THR A 252 6.62 8.91 -17.38
C THR A 252 5.99 8.38 -16.09
N PHE A 253 4.67 8.20 -16.06
CA PHE A 253 3.97 7.60 -14.93
C PHE A 253 4.39 6.14 -14.66
N THR A 254 4.60 5.34 -15.69
CA THR A 254 5.16 3.98 -15.57
C THR A 254 6.53 4.00 -14.90
N TRP A 255 7.37 4.99 -15.24
CA TRP A 255 8.66 5.20 -14.59
C TRP A 255 8.54 5.64 -13.13
N ILE A 256 7.58 6.52 -12.82
CA ILE A 256 7.28 6.91 -11.44
C ILE A 256 6.94 5.68 -10.60
N PHE A 257 6.08 4.78 -11.08
CA PHE A 257 5.77 3.52 -10.40
C PHE A 257 6.99 2.62 -10.22
N LYS A 258 7.84 2.50 -11.25
CA LYS A 258 9.12 1.80 -11.11
C LYS A 258 9.94 2.36 -9.93
N TYR A 259 10.04 3.68 -9.79
CA TYR A 259 10.81 4.29 -8.70
C TYR A 259 10.09 4.24 -7.34
N PHE A 260 8.76 4.24 -7.32
CA PHE A 260 8.02 3.92 -6.11
C PHE A 260 8.36 2.50 -5.62
N GLN A 261 8.38 1.53 -6.53
CA GLN A 261 8.64 0.12 -6.24
C GLN A 261 10.11 -0.16 -5.87
N THR A 262 11.07 0.31 -6.67
CA THR A 262 12.49 -0.06 -6.48
C THR A 262 13.30 0.94 -5.66
N GLY A 263 12.79 2.16 -5.49
CA GLY A 263 13.59 3.28 -5.00
C GLY A 263 14.72 3.69 -5.97
N GLY A 264 15.62 4.53 -5.46
CA GLY A 264 16.76 5.08 -6.20
C GLY A 264 16.51 6.51 -6.72
N ARG A 265 17.58 7.15 -7.20
CA ARG A 265 17.53 8.49 -7.77
C ARG A 265 16.86 8.46 -9.15
N PHE A 266 15.89 9.35 -9.36
CA PHE A 266 15.32 9.57 -10.68
C PHE A 266 16.39 10.21 -11.58
N PRO A 267 16.66 9.71 -12.80
CA PRO A 267 17.74 10.23 -13.62
C PRO A 267 17.38 11.63 -14.14
N LEU A 268 18.32 12.56 -14.03
CA LEU A 268 18.14 13.97 -14.42
C LEU A 268 17.77 14.10 -15.90
N GLU A 269 18.27 13.20 -16.75
CA GLU A 269 17.96 13.16 -18.18
C GLU A 269 16.48 12.86 -18.45
N LEU A 270 15.78 12.27 -17.48
CA LEU A 270 14.35 11.99 -17.55
C LEU A 270 13.52 13.10 -16.89
N GLU A 271 14.14 14.03 -16.14
CA GLU A 271 13.41 15.14 -15.50
C GLU A 271 13.00 16.20 -16.52
N SER A 272 13.77 16.37 -17.60
CA SER A 272 13.33 17.18 -18.75
C SER A 272 12.11 16.58 -19.46
N TRP A 273 11.58 15.43 -19.00
CA TRP A 273 10.36 14.82 -19.50
C TRP A 273 9.11 15.22 -18.72
N SER A 274 9.24 15.89 -17.56
CA SER A 274 8.10 16.26 -16.74
C SER A 274 7.25 17.37 -17.36
N ALA A 275 7.84 18.22 -18.20
CA ALA A 275 7.17 19.29 -18.93
C ALA A 275 7.48 19.17 -20.43
N PRO A 276 6.84 18.24 -21.16
CA PRO A 276 6.93 18.23 -22.62
C PRO A 276 6.39 19.56 -23.18
N ASP A 277 6.87 20.01 -24.35
CA ASP A 277 6.27 21.13 -25.08
C ASP A 277 4.85 20.73 -25.52
N ILE A 278 3.87 20.88 -24.63
CA ILE A 278 2.47 20.60 -24.92
C ILE A 278 1.97 21.67 -25.89
N PRO A 279 1.22 21.30 -26.95
CA PRO A 279 0.47 22.29 -27.73
C PRO A 279 -0.42 23.14 -26.81
N VAL A 280 -0.58 24.43 -27.13
CA VAL A 280 -1.41 25.36 -26.33
C VAL A 280 -2.87 24.88 -26.27
N GLU A 281 -3.29 24.10 -27.26
CA GLU A 281 -4.62 23.51 -27.38
C GLU A 281 -4.84 22.26 -26.49
N ALA A 282 -3.82 21.81 -25.74
CA ALA A 282 -3.85 20.62 -24.88
C ALA A 282 -3.77 20.95 -23.37
N ASP A 283 -4.32 22.11 -22.96
CA ASP A 283 -4.57 22.52 -21.56
C ASP A 283 -5.19 21.41 -20.70
N ASP A 284 -5.96 20.55 -21.35
CA ASP A 284 -6.57 19.36 -20.81
C ASP A 284 -5.60 18.41 -20.08
N ASP A 285 -4.34 18.30 -20.50
CA ASP A 285 -3.39 17.34 -19.93
C ASP A 285 -2.46 17.97 -18.87
N PHE A 286 -2.60 19.28 -18.60
CA PHE A 286 -1.83 20.01 -17.59
C PHE A 286 -1.93 19.41 -16.16
N PRO A 287 -3.09 18.92 -15.69
CA PRO A 287 -3.17 18.24 -14.40
C PRO A 287 -2.24 17.02 -14.30
N ALA A 288 -2.01 16.29 -15.40
CA ALA A 288 -1.10 15.14 -15.38
C ALA A 288 0.36 15.55 -15.18
N ILE A 289 0.77 16.66 -15.80
CA ILE A 289 2.14 17.20 -15.72
C ILE A 289 2.44 17.77 -14.35
N SER A 290 1.53 18.59 -13.83
CA SER A 290 1.67 19.11 -12.46
C SER A 290 1.73 17.98 -11.43
N LEU A 291 0.97 16.89 -11.63
CA LEU A 291 1.08 15.70 -10.79
C LEU A 291 2.45 15.02 -10.90
N ILE A 292 2.96 14.82 -12.12
CA ILE A 292 4.30 14.26 -12.36
C ILE A 292 5.35 15.06 -11.58
N GLU A 293 5.33 16.39 -11.64
CA GLU A 293 6.28 17.23 -10.91
C GLU A 293 6.23 17.01 -9.39
N ILE A 294 5.03 16.88 -8.82
CA ILE A 294 4.85 16.61 -7.40
C ILE A 294 5.41 15.22 -7.03
N LEU A 295 5.12 14.20 -7.84
CA LEU A 295 5.58 12.82 -7.58
C LEU A 295 7.09 12.68 -7.76
N LEU A 296 7.71 13.41 -8.69
CA LEU A 296 9.16 13.44 -8.85
C LEU A 296 9.86 14.08 -7.64
N LYS A 297 9.30 15.18 -7.09
CA LYS A 297 9.80 15.78 -5.83
C LYS A 297 9.78 14.75 -4.70
N PHE A 298 8.70 13.98 -4.58
CA PHE A 298 8.61 12.92 -3.59
C PHE A 298 9.63 11.78 -3.83
N ILE A 299 9.87 11.37 -5.08
CA ILE A 299 10.91 10.38 -5.40
C ILE A 299 12.29 10.88 -4.98
N ARG A 300 12.62 12.15 -5.25
CA ARG A 300 13.91 12.75 -4.83
C ARG A 300 14.05 12.71 -3.30
N LEU A 301 13.02 13.11 -2.56
CA LEU A 301 13.01 13.02 -1.10
C LEU A 301 13.26 11.57 -0.62
N LYS A 302 12.56 10.59 -1.19
CA LYS A 302 12.75 9.16 -0.85
C LYS A 302 14.17 8.68 -1.16
N ALA A 303 14.76 9.15 -2.27
CA ALA A 303 16.14 8.81 -2.64
C ALA A 303 17.17 9.42 -1.67
N CYS A 304 17.01 10.70 -1.31
CA CYS A 304 17.87 11.37 -0.32
C CYS A 304 17.83 10.64 1.04
N LEU A 305 16.64 10.23 1.49
CA LEU A 305 16.50 9.48 2.75
C LEU A 305 17.13 8.08 2.74
N ALA A 306 17.33 7.48 1.55
CA ALA A 306 18.00 6.19 1.42
C ALA A 306 19.54 6.32 1.47
N ASP A 307 20.08 7.44 0.97
CA ASP A 307 21.51 7.76 1.03
C ASP A 307 21.86 8.34 2.41
N ARG A 308 22.23 7.49 3.37
CA ARG A 308 22.55 7.85 4.77
C ARG A 308 23.71 8.85 4.98
N ASN A 309 24.32 9.36 3.91
CA ASN A 309 25.54 10.16 3.95
C ASN A 309 25.36 11.67 3.69
N ASP A 310 24.18 12.17 3.30
CA ASP A 310 24.00 13.59 3.00
C ASP A 310 22.82 14.23 3.73
N GLN A 311 23.15 15.26 4.51
CA GLN A 311 22.29 16.24 5.21
C GLN A 311 21.53 15.81 6.48
N PRO A 312 21.38 16.75 7.45
CA PRO A 312 20.57 16.52 8.64
C PRO A 312 19.11 16.30 8.22
N LEU A 313 18.54 15.16 8.61
CA LEU A 313 17.13 14.78 8.39
C LEU A 313 16.09 15.77 8.97
N GLY A 314 16.51 16.89 9.57
CA GLY A 314 15.66 17.87 10.24
C GLY A 314 14.55 18.46 9.37
N ASN A 315 14.71 18.48 8.03
CA ASN A 315 13.71 19.03 7.10
C ASN A 315 12.88 17.99 6.36
N ALA A 316 13.16 16.69 6.54
CA ALA A 316 12.49 15.63 5.77
C ALA A 316 10.96 15.60 6.02
N LEU A 317 10.54 15.81 7.27
CA LEU A 317 9.12 15.89 7.62
C LEU A 317 8.46 17.11 6.95
N THR A 318 9.14 18.25 6.94
CA THR A 318 8.66 19.49 6.30
C THR A 318 8.49 19.30 4.79
N GLU A 319 9.43 18.65 4.12
CA GLU A 319 9.34 18.37 2.68
C GLU A 319 8.22 17.36 2.35
N ALA A 320 8.04 16.33 3.18
CA ALA A 320 6.94 15.38 3.04
C ALA A 320 5.58 16.08 3.20
N LEU A 321 5.43 16.94 4.21
CA LEU A 321 4.22 17.75 4.42
C LEU A 321 3.98 18.72 3.25
N ALA A 322 5.03 19.32 2.70
CA ALA A 322 4.91 20.18 1.51
C ALA A 322 4.51 19.39 0.25
N CYS A 323 4.87 18.10 0.14
CA CYS A 323 4.35 17.24 -0.92
C CYS A 323 2.87 16.93 -0.71
N GLU A 324 2.46 16.61 0.52
CA GLU A 324 1.06 16.37 0.86
C GLU A 324 0.19 17.59 0.51
N MET A 325 0.57 18.78 0.96
CA MET A 325 -0.21 20.00 0.72
C MET A 325 -0.40 20.28 -0.77
N ARG A 326 0.61 19.98 -1.60
CA ARG A 326 0.51 20.12 -3.06
C ARG A 326 -0.41 19.09 -3.68
N LEU A 327 -0.41 17.85 -3.18
CA LEU A 327 -1.34 16.81 -3.63
C LEU A 327 -2.78 17.15 -3.24
N GLU A 328 -3.01 17.65 -2.03
CA GLU A 328 -4.33 18.12 -1.61
C GLU A 328 -4.83 19.26 -2.50
N ALA A 329 -4.01 20.30 -2.69
CA ALA A 329 -4.34 21.41 -3.57
C ALA A 329 -4.62 20.94 -5.01
N TRP A 330 -3.78 20.03 -5.54
CA TRP A 330 -3.95 19.45 -6.87
C TRP A 330 -5.31 18.78 -7.03
N SER A 331 -5.76 17.99 -6.06
CA SER A 331 -7.07 17.33 -6.14
C SER A 331 -8.25 18.30 -6.14
N THR A 332 -8.10 19.47 -5.51
CA THR A 332 -9.14 20.50 -5.48
C THR A 332 -9.15 21.42 -6.71
N SER A 333 -8.09 21.41 -7.51
CA SER A 333 -7.95 22.27 -8.69
C SER A 333 -8.23 21.54 -10.01
N LEU A 334 -8.82 20.35 -9.96
CA LEU A 334 -9.05 19.54 -11.16
C LEU A 334 -10.21 20.08 -12.01
N PRO A 335 -10.08 20.08 -13.35
CA PRO A 335 -11.18 20.40 -14.25
C PRO A 335 -12.34 19.39 -14.14
N ALA A 336 -13.55 19.79 -14.54
CA ALA A 336 -14.78 18.99 -14.45
C ALA A 336 -14.65 17.57 -15.03
N LYS A 337 -13.90 17.40 -16.13
CA LYS A 337 -13.68 16.10 -16.78
C LYS A 337 -12.97 15.03 -15.94
N PHE A 338 -12.30 15.43 -14.85
CA PHE A 338 -11.74 14.50 -13.87
C PHE A 338 -12.81 13.99 -12.88
N GLY A 339 -14.02 14.55 -12.98
CA GLY A 339 -15.18 14.12 -12.26
C GLY A 339 -15.60 12.69 -12.61
N TYR A 340 -16.36 12.13 -11.69
CA TYR A 340 -16.95 10.81 -11.81
C TYR A 340 -18.29 10.78 -11.08
N MET A 341 -19.15 9.86 -11.51
CA MET A 341 -20.36 9.51 -10.79
C MET A 341 -20.14 8.21 -10.04
N GLU A 342 -20.27 8.24 -8.72
CA GLU A 342 -20.26 7.02 -7.92
C GLU A 342 -21.56 6.22 -8.13
N LYS A 343 -21.39 4.91 -8.28
CA LYS A 343 -22.46 3.92 -8.39
C LYS A 343 -22.26 2.84 -7.34
N VAL A 344 -23.37 2.24 -6.93
CA VAL A 344 -23.41 1.15 -5.96
C VAL A 344 -24.06 -0.08 -6.61
N SER A 345 -23.41 -1.22 -6.46
CA SER A 345 -23.83 -2.55 -6.89
C SER A 345 -24.12 -3.41 -5.66
N THR A 346 -25.03 -4.36 -5.81
CA THR A 346 -25.26 -5.41 -4.80
C THR A 346 -24.16 -6.47 -4.78
N ASP A 347 -23.35 -6.55 -5.84
CA ASP A 347 -22.22 -7.47 -5.92
C ASP A 347 -20.98 -6.88 -5.23
N THR A 348 -20.70 -7.35 -4.01
CA THR A 348 -19.53 -6.95 -3.23
C THR A 348 -18.28 -7.76 -3.53
N SER A 349 -18.38 -8.80 -4.37
CA SER A 349 -17.23 -9.64 -4.77
C SER A 349 -16.41 -8.97 -5.88
N GLN A 350 -17.09 -8.33 -6.82
CA GLN A 350 -16.47 -7.60 -7.94
C GLN A 350 -16.22 -6.14 -7.60
N TYR A 351 -17.13 -5.52 -6.86
CA TYR A 351 -17.05 -4.11 -6.50
C TYR A 351 -16.70 -3.96 -5.02
N PHE A 352 -15.64 -3.22 -4.71
CA PHE A 352 -15.19 -3.05 -3.33
C PHE A 352 -16.30 -2.35 -2.51
N HIS A 353 -16.89 -3.09 -1.56
CA HIS A 353 -18.13 -2.69 -0.85
C HIS A 353 -19.29 -2.30 -1.78
N GLY A 354 -19.37 -2.90 -2.97
CA GLY A 354 -20.38 -2.56 -3.97
C GLY A 354 -20.08 -1.25 -4.72
N ARG A 355 -19.02 -0.50 -4.40
CA ARG A 355 -18.78 0.84 -4.94
C ARG A 355 -17.90 0.82 -6.19
N PHE A 356 -18.26 1.65 -7.16
CA PHE A 356 -17.45 1.92 -8.35
C PHE A 356 -17.79 3.30 -8.95
N HIS A 357 -16.92 3.79 -9.83
CA HIS A 357 -17.00 5.11 -10.44
C HIS A 357 -17.22 4.99 -11.95
N LEU A 358 -18.14 5.81 -12.45
CA LEU A 358 -18.27 6.12 -13.88
C LEU A 358 -17.55 7.45 -14.12
N TYR A 359 -16.32 7.37 -14.61
CA TYR A 359 -15.51 8.55 -14.91
C TYR A 359 -16.04 9.28 -16.14
N GLU A 360 -15.94 10.61 -16.18
CA GLU A 360 -16.29 11.36 -17.40
C GLU A 360 -15.26 11.15 -18.53
N ASP A 361 -13.99 10.95 -18.16
CA ASP A 361 -12.89 10.65 -19.08
C ASP A 361 -12.06 9.45 -18.56
N VAL A 362 -11.87 8.44 -19.40
CA VAL A 362 -11.06 7.27 -19.05
C VAL A 362 -9.59 7.66 -18.84
N TRP A 363 -9.07 8.68 -19.53
CA TRP A 363 -7.72 9.20 -19.25
C TRP A 363 -7.59 9.80 -17.86
N ALA A 364 -8.62 10.50 -17.37
CA ALA A 364 -8.64 11.03 -16.02
C ALA A 364 -8.50 9.90 -14.98
N SER A 365 -9.20 8.79 -15.17
CA SER A 365 -9.06 7.60 -14.29
C SER A 365 -7.62 7.06 -14.26
N ARG A 366 -6.91 7.07 -15.40
CA ARG A 366 -5.49 6.64 -15.49
C ARG A 366 -4.54 7.60 -14.79
N ILE A 367 -4.87 8.88 -14.74
CA ILE A 367 -4.03 9.87 -14.06
C ILE A 367 -4.30 9.79 -12.55
N LEU A 368 -5.57 9.70 -12.14
CA LEU A 368 -6.00 9.66 -10.74
C LEU A 368 -5.38 8.50 -9.97
N ILE A 369 -5.20 7.31 -10.57
CA ILE A 369 -4.55 6.19 -9.85
C ILE A 369 -3.11 6.52 -9.40
N HIS A 370 -2.38 7.33 -10.16
CA HIS A 370 -1.03 7.78 -9.78
C HIS A 370 -1.06 8.78 -8.64
N TYR A 371 -2.09 9.65 -8.62
CA TYR A 371 -2.35 10.55 -7.50
C TYR A 371 -2.66 9.77 -6.22
N LEU A 372 -3.56 8.78 -6.29
CA LEU A 372 -3.96 7.99 -5.13
C LEU A 372 -2.75 7.27 -4.49
N VAL A 373 -1.96 6.57 -5.31
CA VAL A 373 -0.75 5.88 -4.84
C VAL A 373 0.30 6.88 -4.33
N GLY A 374 0.50 7.99 -5.04
CA GLY A 374 1.45 9.02 -4.63
C GLY A 374 1.10 9.63 -3.27
N ARG A 375 -0.16 10.01 -3.07
CA ARG A 375 -0.65 10.60 -1.80
C ARG A 375 -0.62 9.58 -0.67
N LEU A 376 -0.95 8.32 -0.94
CA LEU A 376 -0.80 7.22 0.02
C LEU A 376 0.66 7.10 0.47
N LEU A 377 1.62 6.98 -0.47
CA LEU A 377 3.03 6.80 -0.15
C LEU A 377 3.66 8.02 0.55
N VAL A 378 3.23 9.24 0.22
CA VAL A 378 3.64 10.45 0.93
C VAL A 378 3.19 10.39 2.39
N ASN A 379 1.95 9.98 2.64
CA ASN A 379 1.42 9.87 4.00
C ASN A 379 2.06 8.70 4.77
N GLU A 380 2.44 7.59 4.11
CA GLU A 380 3.28 6.53 4.70
C GLU A 380 4.65 7.04 5.13
N LEU A 381 5.23 7.98 4.38
CA LEU A 381 6.46 8.64 4.78
C LEU A 381 6.23 9.58 5.97
N ILE A 382 5.15 10.37 5.97
CA ILE A 382 4.79 11.25 7.10
C ILE A 382 4.59 10.42 8.38
N LEU A 383 3.90 9.28 8.32
CA LEU A 383 3.73 8.38 9.47
C LEU A 383 5.06 7.89 10.04
N ARG A 384 6.04 7.60 9.18
CA ARG A 384 7.38 7.19 9.62
C ARG A 384 8.21 8.33 10.18
N LEU A 385 8.08 9.54 9.65
CA LEU A 385 8.89 10.70 10.04
C LEU A 385 8.32 11.46 11.25
N ALA A 386 7.00 11.50 11.43
CA ALA A 386 6.37 12.27 12.51
C ALA A 386 6.89 11.91 13.92
N PRO A 387 7.09 10.63 14.28
CA PRO A 387 7.66 10.25 15.59
C PRO A 387 9.09 10.73 15.82
N LEU A 388 9.85 11.01 14.75
CA LEU A 388 11.26 11.36 14.82
C LEU A 388 11.49 12.88 14.92
N TYR A 389 10.59 13.69 14.35
CA TYR A 389 10.82 15.13 14.15
C TYR A 389 9.72 16.06 14.70
N ALA A 390 8.55 15.54 15.07
CA ALA A 390 7.43 16.37 15.52
C ALA A 390 7.36 16.48 17.05
N THR A 391 6.78 17.57 17.56
CA THR A 391 6.37 17.64 18.97
C THR A 391 5.28 16.58 19.26
N PRO A 392 5.05 16.16 20.52
CA PRO A 392 4.05 15.12 20.82
C PRO A 392 2.63 15.41 20.29
N MET A 393 2.19 16.67 20.31
CA MET A 393 0.87 17.04 19.79
C MET A 393 0.86 17.03 18.26
N GLU A 394 1.87 17.63 17.62
CA GLU A 394 1.99 17.59 16.16
C GLU A 394 2.09 16.14 15.67
N GLN A 395 2.85 15.29 16.36
CA GLN A 395 2.93 13.86 16.06
C GLN A 395 1.54 13.22 16.04
N ILE A 396 0.71 13.47 17.06
CA ILE A 396 -0.66 12.93 17.11
C ILE A 396 -1.50 13.44 15.94
N LEU A 397 -1.48 14.74 15.68
CA LEU A 397 -2.25 15.35 14.59
C LEU A 397 -1.82 14.79 13.23
N ARG A 398 -0.50 14.75 12.97
CA ARG A 398 0.06 14.21 11.73
C ARG A 398 -0.20 12.72 11.59
N THR A 399 -0.11 11.96 12.68
CA THR A 399 -0.40 10.51 12.66
C THR A 399 -1.87 10.26 12.34
N ALA A 400 -2.79 10.98 12.96
CA ALA A 400 -4.22 10.85 12.67
C ALA A 400 -4.54 11.22 11.22
N GLN A 401 -4.06 12.39 10.77
CA GLN A 401 -4.30 12.86 9.41
C GLN A 401 -3.73 11.89 8.37
N ALA A 402 -2.47 11.49 8.53
CA ALA A 402 -1.81 10.60 7.58
C ALA A 402 -2.46 9.21 7.56
N SER A 403 -2.81 8.64 8.72
CA SER A 403 -3.51 7.35 8.78
C SER A 403 -4.87 7.41 8.08
N ARG A 404 -5.66 8.47 8.34
CA ARG A 404 -6.95 8.68 7.67
C ARG A 404 -6.77 8.80 6.16
N THR A 405 -5.79 9.58 5.70
CA THR A 405 -5.52 9.73 4.27
C THR A 405 -5.04 8.43 3.65
N ILE A 406 -4.18 7.65 4.30
CA ILE A 406 -3.72 6.35 3.80
C ILE A 406 -4.92 5.41 3.60
N ILE A 407 -5.77 5.25 4.61
CA ILE A 407 -6.95 4.38 4.55
C ILE A 407 -7.88 4.85 3.43
N GLN A 408 -8.15 6.15 3.34
CA GLN A 408 -8.99 6.71 2.27
C GLN A 408 -8.41 6.41 0.88
N MET A 409 -7.12 6.67 0.67
CA MET A 409 -6.48 6.41 -0.63
C MET A 409 -6.46 4.91 -0.97
N ALA A 410 -6.28 4.03 0.03
CA ALA A 410 -6.34 2.58 -0.18
C ALA A 410 -7.74 2.12 -0.62
N VAL A 411 -8.79 2.63 0.03
CA VAL A 411 -10.19 2.41 -0.37
C VAL A 411 -10.43 2.93 -1.78
N ASP A 412 -10.03 4.17 -2.07
CA ASP A 412 -10.22 4.80 -3.38
C ASP A 412 -9.45 4.07 -4.49
N ILE A 413 -8.29 3.46 -4.19
CA ILE A 413 -7.57 2.58 -5.13
C ILE A 413 -8.42 1.34 -5.45
N CYS A 414 -9.03 0.71 -4.45
CA CYS A 414 -9.88 -0.46 -4.64
C CYS A 414 -11.14 -0.12 -5.45
N VAL A 415 -11.79 1.01 -5.13
CA VAL A 415 -12.94 1.52 -5.89
C VAL A 415 -12.52 1.86 -7.33
N ALA A 416 -11.38 2.53 -7.53
CA ALA A 416 -10.86 2.84 -8.86
C ALA A 416 -10.53 1.57 -9.66
N ALA A 417 -10.01 0.52 -9.02
CA ALA A 417 -9.78 -0.78 -9.65
C ALA A 417 -11.10 -1.49 -10.01
N ALA A 418 -12.09 -1.47 -9.13
CA ALA A 418 -13.45 -1.99 -9.39
C ALA A 418 -14.19 -1.22 -10.50
N SER A 419 -13.80 0.03 -10.74
CA SER A 419 -14.31 0.86 -11.83
C SER A 419 -13.71 0.51 -13.19
N GLN A 420 -12.70 -0.37 -13.21
CA GLN A 420 -12.14 -0.93 -14.42
C GLN A 420 -12.83 -2.28 -14.68
N PRO A 421 -13.06 -2.67 -15.94
CA PRO A 421 -13.75 -3.91 -16.29
C PRO A 421 -12.78 -5.10 -16.15
N LEU A 422 -12.33 -5.33 -14.91
CA LEU A 422 -11.54 -6.50 -14.52
C LEU A 422 -12.40 -7.76 -14.52
N PHE A 423 -13.71 -7.62 -14.27
CA PHE A 423 -14.68 -8.71 -14.19
C PHE A 423 -15.56 -8.76 -15.44
N LEU A 424 -15.69 -9.95 -16.04
CA LEU A 424 -16.37 -10.18 -17.33
C LEU A 424 -17.87 -9.85 -17.31
N ASP A 425 -18.50 -9.84 -16.13
CA ASP A 425 -19.94 -9.56 -15.94
C ASP A 425 -20.26 -8.05 -15.91
N TYR A 426 -19.29 -7.20 -16.23
CA TYR A 426 -19.47 -5.77 -16.48
C TYR A 426 -20.28 -5.54 -17.77
N MET A 427 -21.57 -5.92 -17.80
CA MET A 427 -22.52 -5.54 -18.85
C MET A 427 -23.96 -5.52 -18.36
N SER A 428 -24.32 -4.40 -17.72
CA SER A 428 -25.68 -3.83 -17.82
C SER A 428 -25.67 -2.31 -18.03
N LEU A 429 -24.53 -1.71 -18.39
CA LEU A 429 -24.50 -0.29 -18.73
C LEU A 429 -25.15 -0.10 -20.11
N ASN A 430 -26.12 0.81 -20.19
CA ASN A 430 -26.80 1.12 -21.43
C ASN A 430 -25.82 1.70 -22.44
N ARG A 431 -26.02 1.42 -23.74
CA ARG A 431 -25.23 1.95 -24.87
C ARG A 431 -25.01 3.48 -24.81
N ARG A 432 -25.92 4.23 -24.17
CA ARG A 432 -25.82 5.68 -23.97
C ARG A 432 -24.69 6.08 -23.00
N ASP A 433 -24.46 5.33 -21.92
CA ASP A 433 -23.44 5.63 -20.91
C ASP A 433 -22.02 5.39 -21.46
N TYR A 434 -21.89 4.41 -22.36
CA TYR A 434 -20.65 4.16 -23.10
C TYR A 434 -20.31 5.27 -24.10
N MET A 435 -21.32 5.82 -24.80
CA MET A 435 -21.10 6.94 -25.73
C MET A 435 -20.71 8.23 -25.00
N SER A 436 -21.11 8.43 -23.73
CA SER A 436 -20.65 9.57 -22.93
C SER A 436 -19.19 9.49 -22.48
N LEU A 437 -18.59 8.29 -22.41
CA LEU A 437 -17.16 8.08 -22.07
C LEU A 437 -16.20 8.44 -23.22
N ASN A 438 -16.71 8.59 -24.45
CA ASN A 438 -15.92 8.88 -25.65
C ASN A 438 -16.21 10.28 -26.21
N ARG A 439 -16.29 11.32 -25.37
CA ARG A 439 -16.56 12.70 -25.84
C ARG A 439 -15.54 13.24 -26.85
N ASN A 440 -14.31 12.72 -26.89
CA ASN A 440 -13.18 13.29 -27.65
C ASN A 440 -12.40 12.29 -28.55
N ASP A 441 -13.01 11.17 -28.96
CA ASP A 441 -12.48 10.23 -29.98
C ASP A 441 -11.07 9.64 -29.80
N ALA A 442 -10.48 9.67 -28.60
CA ALA A 442 -9.16 9.09 -28.35
C ALA A 442 -9.11 8.29 -27.04
N MET A 443 -9.88 7.20 -26.95
CA MET A 443 -9.75 6.24 -25.84
C MET A 443 -8.33 5.67 -25.73
N PRO A 444 -7.79 5.46 -24.52
CA PRO A 444 -6.51 4.80 -24.35
C PRO A 444 -6.59 3.39 -24.95
N PRO A 445 -5.60 2.93 -25.73
CA PRO A 445 -5.70 1.66 -26.44
C PRO A 445 -5.66 0.46 -25.50
N LEU A 446 -5.02 0.60 -24.34
CA LEU A 446 -4.87 -0.46 -23.36
C LEU A 446 -5.80 -0.27 -22.18
N SER A 447 -6.31 -1.42 -21.76
CA SER A 447 -7.05 -1.70 -20.54
C SER A 447 -6.43 -1.13 -19.27
N GLY A 448 -5.12 -0.89 -19.27
CA GLY A 448 -4.32 -0.41 -18.14
C GLY A 448 -4.42 -1.25 -16.87
N VAL A 449 -4.91 -2.50 -16.94
CA VAL A 449 -4.78 -3.51 -15.88
C VAL A 449 -3.34 -3.63 -15.37
N PHE A 450 -2.35 -3.52 -16.27
CA PHE A 450 -0.93 -3.55 -15.92
C PHE A 450 -0.52 -2.43 -14.96
N MET A 451 -1.21 -1.29 -15.00
CA MET A 451 -0.95 -0.15 -14.11
C MET A 451 -1.66 -0.28 -12.76
N LEU A 452 -2.64 -1.18 -12.60
CA LEU A 452 -3.42 -1.32 -11.36
C LEU A 452 -2.79 -2.29 -10.36
N MET A 453 -2.03 -3.28 -10.83
CA MET A 453 -1.48 -4.33 -9.96
C MET A 453 -0.59 -3.78 -8.84
N TYR A 454 0.29 -2.82 -9.15
CA TYR A 454 1.13 -2.16 -8.15
C TYR A 454 0.33 -1.30 -7.15
N PRO A 455 -0.58 -0.39 -7.58
CA PRO A 455 -1.50 0.29 -6.69
C PRO A 455 -2.26 -0.63 -5.74
N LEU A 456 -2.80 -1.74 -6.25
CA LEU A 456 -3.50 -2.74 -5.45
C LEU A 456 -2.58 -3.32 -4.38
N ALA A 457 -1.37 -3.74 -4.75
CA ALA A 457 -0.38 -4.24 -3.80
C ALA A 457 0.00 -3.21 -2.72
N VAL A 458 0.13 -1.93 -3.10
CA VAL A 458 0.37 -0.83 -2.16
C VAL A 458 -0.82 -0.66 -1.21
N ALA A 459 -2.06 -0.69 -1.71
CA ALA A 459 -3.26 -0.56 -0.89
C ALA A 459 -3.39 -1.70 0.14
N ALA A 460 -3.15 -2.95 -0.27
CA ALA A 460 -3.23 -4.11 0.62
C ALA A 460 -2.13 -4.18 1.70
N THR A 461 -1.00 -3.49 1.47
CA THR A 461 0.14 -3.45 2.40
C THR A 461 0.26 -2.13 3.16
N ALA A 462 -0.70 -1.22 2.97
CA ALA A 462 -0.70 0.09 3.60
C ALA A 462 -1.03 0.02 5.11
N THR A 463 -0.51 0.98 5.86
CA THR A 463 -0.65 1.06 7.30
C THR A 463 -2.11 1.31 7.69
N GLY A 464 -2.68 0.40 8.49
CA GLY A 464 -4.01 0.57 9.10
C GLY A 464 -5.20 0.20 8.21
N VAL A 465 -4.99 -0.44 7.06
CA VAL A 465 -6.08 -0.97 6.22
C VAL A 465 -6.75 -2.18 6.87
N SER A 466 -8.04 -2.39 6.56
CA SER A 466 -8.81 -3.50 7.09
C SER A 466 -8.43 -4.84 6.45
N ASP A 467 -8.71 -5.93 7.18
CA ASP A 467 -8.55 -7.29 6.65
C ASP A 467 -9.45 -7.50 5.41
N ASP A 468 -10.67 -6.94 5.40
CA ASP A 468 -11.57 -6.98 4.23
C ASP A 468 -10.95 -6.35 2.97
N LEU A 469 -10.29 -5.20 3.10
CA LEU A 469 -9.60 -4.54 1.99
C LEU A 469 -8.45 -5.42 1.49
N HIS A 470 -7.69 -5.96 2.42
CA HIS A 470 -6.58 -6.85 2.13
C HIS A 470 -7.05 -8.09 1.35
N GLU A 471 -8.06 -8.79 1.85
CA GLU A 471 -8.63 -9.99 1.22
C GLU A 471 -9.21 -9.68 -0.17
N TRP A 472 -9.94 -8.56 -0.31
CA TRP A 472 -10.49 -8.14 -1.59
C TRP A 472 -9.40 -7.88 -2.63
N VAL A 473 -8.29 -7.26 -2.23
CA VAL A 473 -7.14 -7.06 -3.13
C VAL A 473 -6.50 -8.39 -3.52
N LEU A 474 -6.29 -9.32 -2.58
CA LEU A 474 -5.74 -10.64 -2.88
C LEU A 474 -6.62 -11.41 -3.87
N HIS A 475 -7.95 -11.35 -3.71
CA HIS A 475 -8.91 -11.92 -4.63
C HIS A 475 -8.82 -11.26 -6.01
N THR A 476 -8.73 -9.94 -6.06
CA THR A 476 -8.61 -9.18 -7.31
C THR A 476 -7.31 -9.50 -8.06
N LEU A 477 -6.17 -9.58 -7.37
CA LEU A 477 -4.89 -9.98 -7.95
C LEU A 477 -4.90 -11.44 -8.42
N ASP A 478 -5.58 -12.33 -7.68
CA ASP A 478 -5.78 -13.72 -8.10
C ASP A 478 -6.60 -13.77 -9.38
N HIS A 479 -7.73 -13.05 -9.43
CA HIS A 479 -8.58 -12.97 -10.61
C HIS A 479 -7.82 -12.46 -11.83
N ILE A 480 -7.06 -11.37 -11.70
CA ILE A 480 -6.18 -10.85 -12.77
C ILE A 480 -5.20 -11.94 -13.23
N GLY A 481 -4.58 -12.65 -12.29
CA GLY A 481 -3.61 -13.70 -12.61
C GLY A 481 -4.23 -14.92 -13.30
N GLN A 482 -5.36 -15.41 -12.79
CA GLN A 482 -6.01 -16.64 -13.25
C GLN A 482 -6.83 -16.45 -14.53
N THR A 483 -7.50 -15.31 -14.68
CA THR A 483 -8.41 -15.07 -15.82
C THR A 483 -7.76 -14.31 -16.97
N MET A 484 -6.77 -13.46 -16.68
CA MET A 484 -6.04 -12.70 -17.70
C MET A 484 -4.63 -13.26 -17.93
N GLY A 485 -4.22 -14.30 -17.21
CA GLY A 485 -2.94 -14.98 -17.40
C GLY A 485 -1.72 -14.15 -17.03
N ILE A 486 -1.85 -13.13 -16.18
CA ILE A 486 -0.73 -12.25 -15.79
C ILE A 486 -0.01 -12.83 -14.56
N ARG A 487 1.11 -13.53 -14.76
CA ARG A 487 1.85 -14.15 -13.63
C ARG A 487 2.35 -13.15 -12.60
N GLN A 488 2.69 -11.92 -13.00
CA GLN A 488 3.13 -10.89 -12.06
C GLN A 488 2.07 -10.61 -10.97
N ALA A 489 0.77 -10.70 -11.29
CA ALA A 489 -0.29 -10.51 -10.29
C ALA A 489 -0.25 -11.61 -9.22
N LEU A 490 -0.03 -12.87 -9.62
CA LEU A 490 0.10 -14.00 -8.70
C LEU A 490 1.36 -13.90 -7.83
N LEU A 491 2.46 -13.40 -8.39
CA LEU A 491 3.69 -13.14 -7.63
C LEU A 491 3.46 -12.03 -6.59
N MET A 492 2.79 -10.94 -6.96
CA MET A 492 2.44 -9.88 -6.02
C MET A 492 1.51 -10.38 -4.91
N LYS A 493 0.49 -11.18 -5.24
CA LYS A 493 -0.37 -11.84 -4.25
C LYS A 493 0.44 -12.66 -3.24
N ALA A 494 1.39 -13.47 -3.70
CA ALA A 494 2.25 -14.26 -2.82
C ALA A 494 3.17 -13.38 -1.95
N GLU A 495 3.70 -12.28 -2.49
CA GLU A 495 4.52 -11.33 -1.73
C GLU A 495 3.72 -10.62 -0.63
N ILE A 496 2.47 -10.25 -0.91
CA ILE A 496 1.57 -9.61 0.07
C ILE A 496 1.27 -10.57 1.23
N ASN A 497 0.97 -11.84 0.94
CA ASN A 497 0.75 -12.85 1.98
C ASN A 497 1.99 -13.02 2.88
N ASN A 498 3.18 -13.15 2.27
CA ASN A 498 4.43 -13.27 3.02
C ASN A 498 4.74 -12.01 3.85
N PHE A 499 4.30 -10.84 3.40
CA PHE A 499 4.49 -9.58 4.13
C PHE A 499 3.69 -9.56 5.44
N LEU A 500 2.44 -10.05 5.43
CA LEU A 500 1.63 -10.17 6.64
C LEU A 500 2.21 -11.15 7.65
N ASP A 501 2.69 -12.31 7.21
CA ASP A 501 3.34 -13.29 8.09
C ASP A 501 4.54 -12.67 8.83
N ASN A 502 5.27 -11.76 8.16
CA ASN A 502 6.39 -11.02 8.74
C ASN A 502 5.95 -9.85 9.66
N ILE A 503 4.85 -9.17 9.36
CA ILE A 503 4.29 -8.13 10.26
C ILE A 503 3.70 -8.75 11.52
N GLN A 504 3.04 -9.91 11.43
CA GLN A 504 2.52 -10.61 12.61
C GLN A 504 3.67 -11.09 13.53
N ALA A 505 4.84 -11.40 12.96
CA ALA A 505 6.06 -11.69 13.71
C ALA A 505 6.74 -10.44 14.30
N HIS A 506 6.58 -9.27 13.66
CA HIS A 506 7.16 -7.98 14.05
C HIS A 506 6.13 -6.86 13.90
N PRO A 507 5.18 -6.73 14.85
CA PRO A 507 4.11 -5.75 14.74
C PRO A 507 4.71 -4.36 14.53
N ILE A 508 4.27 -3.67 13.48
CA ILE A 508 4.58 -2.26 13.26
C ILE A 508 4.04 -1.53 14.49
N THR A 509 4.93 -1.23 15.43
CA THR A 509 4.66 -0.33 16.54
C THR A 509 4.37 1.03 15.93
N PHE A 510 3.10 1.41 15.81
CA PHE A 510 2.72 2.82 15.77
C PHE A 510 3.50 3.47 16.91
N GLY A 511 4.39 4.42 16.66
CA GLY A 511 5.20 5.05 17.71
C GLY A 511 6.01 4.07 18.58
N ALA A 512 7.25 3.78 18.18
CA ALA A 512 8.26 3.45 19.18
C ALA A 512 8.27 4.57 20.23
N ALA A 513 8.32 4.22 21.52
CA ALA A 513 8.57 5.21 22.57
C ALA A 513 9.82 6.01 22.17
N PRO A 514 9.83 7.36 22.33
CA PRO A 514 10.92 8.18 21.83
C PRO A 514 12.27 7.62 22.28
N ASP A 515 13.25 7.60 21.38
CA ASP A 515 14.55 7.03 21.64
C ASP A 515 15.39 7.99 22.51
N GLY A 516 15.88 7.48 23.64
CA GLY A 516 16.77 8.26 24.51
C GLY A 516 16.95 7.60 25.86
N SER A 517 18.08 7.91 26.53
CA SER A 517 18.39 7.38 27.87
C SER A 517 17.26 7.69 28.86
N TYR A 518 16.63 8.86 28.74
CA TYR A 518 15.54 9.31 29.62
C TYR A 518 14.26 8.48 29.51
N TYR A 519 13.89 8.01 28.32
CA TYR A 519 12.72 7.15 28.10
C TYR A 519 12.99 5.70 28.48
N ARG A 520 14.25 5.26 28.31
CA ARG A 520 14.70 3.90 28.63
C ARG A 520 15.09 3.71 30.10
N ASP A 521 15.14 4.79 30.89
CA ASP A 521 15.51 4.72 32.31
C ASP A 521 14.45 3.95 33.13
N ALA A 522 14.78 2.71 33.46
CA ALA A 522 13.94 1.81 34.25
C ALA A 522 13.75 2.28 35.70
N SER A 523 14.57 3.21 36.20
CA SER A 523 14.47 3.77 37.55
C SER A 523 13.32 4.77 37.69
N LEU A 524 12.93 5.44 36.59
CA LEU A 524 11.84 6.40 36.57
C LEU A 524 10.48 5.72 36.75
N ARG A 525 9.64 6.31 37.60
CA ARG A 525 8.22 5.99 37.72
C ARG A 525 7.37 7.25 37.62
N PRO A 526 6.21 7.19 36.95
CA PRO A 526 5.86 6.15 35.97
C PRO A 526 6.91 6.06 34.83
N ARG A 527 6.97 4.94 34.10
CA ARG A 527 7.85 4.83 32.92
C ARG A 527 7.53 5.98 31.96
N GLN A 528 8.56 6.67 31.48
CA GLN A 528 8.38 7.82 30.58
C GLN A 528 8.02 7.30 29.18
N HIS A 529 6.85 7.73 28.71
CA HIS A 529 6.34 7.48 27.35
C HIS A 529 5.84 8.77 26.70
N VAL A 530 5.80 9.87 27.46
CA VAL A 530 5.74 11.27 27.03
C VAL A 530 6.85 11.96 27.79
N GLN A 531 7.58 12.86 27.15
CA GLN A 531 8.62 13.64 27.82
C GLN A 531 8.02 14.41 29.00
N ARG A 532 8.55 14.19 30.21
CA ARG A 532 8.18 14.96 31.40
C ARG A 532 9.46 15.31 32.16
N PRO A 533 9.82 16.60 32.29
CA PRO A 533 10.97 17.00 33.08
C PRO A 533 10.79 16.63 34.56
N LEU A 534 11.91 16.45 35.27
CA LEU A 534 11.89 16.42 36.73
C LEU A 534 11.51 17.81 37.26
N HIS A 535 10.72 17.83 38.32
CA HIS A 535 10.39 19.06 39.02
C HIS A 535 11.62 19.53 39.81
N PRO A 536 12.10 20.78 39.62
CA PRO A 536 13.36 21.23 40.22
C PRO A 536 13.34 21.19 41.76
N ASN A 537 12.17 21.44 42.35
CA ASN A 537 11.99 21.45 43.81
C ASN A 537 11.52 20.11 44.39
N TRP A 538 11.76 18.99 43.70
CA TRP A 538 11.37 17.68 44.22
C TRP A 538 12.25 17.29 45.43
N THR A 539 11.72 17.49 46.63
CA THR A 539 12.41 17.21 47.90
C THR A 539 11.68 16.20 48.78
N SER A 540 10.38 15.97 48.55
CA SER A 540 9.56 15.06 49.36
C SER A 540 8.32 14.56 48.61
N GLN A 541 7.70 13.48 49.10
CA GLN A 541 6.49 12.86 48.55
C GLN A 541 5.24 13.78 48.42
N TYR A 542 5.29 14.99 48.97
CA TYR A 542 4.19 15.96 48.90
C TYR A 542 4.25 16.84 47.64
N ILE A 543 5.42 16.99 47.02
CA ILE A 543 5.62 17.74 45.77
C ILE A 543 5.43 16.78 44.58
N ALA A 544 5.14 17.26 43.38
CA ALA A 544 5.12 16.38 42.21
C ALA A 544 6.56 16.14 41.72
N LYS A 545 6.98 14.89 41.54
CA LYS A 545 8.33 14.59 41.01
C LYS A 545 8.50 15.03 39.56
N LEU A 546 7.43 14.95 38.77
CA LEU A 546 7.44 15.25 37.33
C LEU A 546 6.63 16.51 37.05
N GLN A 547 7.08 17.31 36.09
CA GLN A 547 6.29 18.43 35.59
C GLN A 547 5.15 17.93 34.70
N LEU A 548 4.05 18.70 34.67
CA LEU A 548 2.94 18.51 33.75
C LEU A 548 3.17 19.35 32.51
N ASN A 549 3.40 18.69 31.38
CA ASN A 549 3.45 19.36 30.09
C ASN A 549 2.04 19.43 29.53
N LYS A 550 1.56 20.66 29.28
CA LYS A 550 0.28 20.89 28.62
C LYS A 550 0.43 20.81 27.12
N SER A 551 -0.52 20.15 26.47
CA SER A 551 -0.62 20.13 25.01
C SER A 551 -2.00 20.63 24.61
N PRO A 552 -2.14 21.90 24.20
CA PRO A 552 -3.43 22.45 23.81
C PRO A 552 -3.88 21.96 22.43
N PHE A 553 -5.16 21.62 22.29
CA PHE A 553 -5.82 21.32 21.02
C PHE A 553 -7.30 21.71 21.08
N LYS A 554 -7.81 22.46 20.08
CA LYS A 554 -9.19 22.98 20.04
C LYS A 554 -9.67 23.59 21.36
N ASN A 555 -8.84 24.46 21.97
CA ASN A 555 -9.13 25.09 23.26
C ASN A 555 -9.31 24.11 24.44
N VAL A 556 -8.78 22.89 24.32
CA VAL A 556 -8.76 21.87 25.38
C VAL A 556 -7.32 21.43 25.63
N GLU A 557 -6.93 21.32 26.90
CA GLU A 557 -5.57 20.93 27.30
C GLU A 557 -5.48 19.43 27.57
N PHE A 558 -4.48 18.77 26.98
CA PHE A 558 -4.18 17.34 27.13
C PHE A 558 -2.90 17.16 27.95
N TRP A 559 -2.84 16.13 28.81
CA TRP A 559 -1.80 16.01 29.84
C TRP A 559 -1.14 14.62 29.92
N SER A 560 -1.83 13.58 29.47
CA SER A 560 -1.39 12.20 29.57
C SER A 560 -1.57 11.45 28.26
N MET A 561 -0.88 10.32 28.13
CA MET A 561 -0.97 9.46 26.95
C MET A 561 -2.36 8.87 26.75
N ALA A 562 -3.12 8.62 27.83
CA ALA A 562 -4.51 8.20 27.70
C ALA A 562 -5.37 9.29 27.02
N ASP A 563 -5.06 10.57 27.27
CA ASP A 563 -5.76 11.71 26.65
C ASP A 563 -5.36 11.84 25.19
N MET A 564 -4.06 11.76 24.93
CA MET A 564 -3.47 11.79 23.59
C MET A 564 -3.95 10.63 22.71
N LEU A 565 -4.14 9.43 23.29
CA LEU A 565 -4.70 8.29 22.59
C LEU A 565 -6.17 8.51 22.24
N GLY A 566 -6.98 8.97 23.19
CA GLY A 566 -8.38 9.30 22.91
C GLY A 566 -8.51 10.37 21.81
N LEU A 567 -7.64 11.39 21.87
CA LEU A 567 -7.56 12.43 20.85
C LEU A 567 -7.17 11.86 19.48
N LEU A 568 -6.06 11.10 19.41
CA LEU A 568 -5.60 10.45 18.18
C LEU A 568 -6.73 9.67 17.52
N LEU A 569 -7.36 8.77 18.29
CA LEU A 569 -8.40 7.90 17.78
C LEU A 569 -9.66 8.69 17.36
N GLY A 570 -10.02 9.77 18.08
CA GLY A 570 -11.10 10.66 17.68
C GLY A 570 -10.81 11.50 16.44
N LEU A 571 -9.54 11.72 16.10
CA LEU A 571 -9.12 12.49 14.92
C LEU A 571 -9.06 11.67 13.63
N LEU A 572 -9.09 10.34 13.72
CA LEU A 572 -9.12 9.45 12.55
C LEU A 572 -10.40 9.62 11.71
N GLY A 573 -11.38 10.38 12.21
CA GLY A 573 -12.59 10.78 11.48
C GLY A 573 -13.69 9.72 11.58
N PRO A 574 -14.87 10.01 11.01
CA PRO A 574 -15.96 9.03 10.95
C PRO A 574 -15.43 7.76 10.27
N ALA A 575 -15.66 6.61 10.88
CA ALA A 575 -15.36 5.34 10.25
C ALA A 575 -16.38 5.18 9.12
N GLN A 576 -15.97 5.45 7.90
CA GLN A 576 -16.75 5.05 6.75
C GLN A 576 -16.71 3.51 6.75
N PHE A 577 -17.84 2.89 7.10
CA PHE A 577 -18.14 1.47 6.88
C PHE A 577 -17.46 0.41 7.76
N LEU A 578 -17.20 0.68 9.05
CA LEU A 578 -16.89 -0.41 9.99
C LEU A 578 -17.73 -0.29 11.27
N SER A 579 -18.53 -1.31 11.52
CA SER A 579 -19.40 -1.44 12.68
C SER A 579 -18.57 -1.54 13.98
N ALA A 580 -19.03 -0.78 14.98
CA ALA A 580 -18.68 -0.80 16.40
C ALA A 580 -17.24 -0.52 16.87
N THR A 581 -17.23 0.02 18.09
CA THR A 581 -16.10 0.34 18.98
C THR A 581 -15.00 -0.72 19.07
N HIS A 582 -15.27 -1.99 18.74
CA HIS A 582 -14.29 -3.08 18.83
C HIS A 582 -13.29 -3.10 17.66
N SER A 583 -13.77 -3.14 16.41
CA SER A 583 -12.88 -3.10 15.23
C SER A 583 -12.07 -1.80 15.21
N LYS A 584 -12.75 -0.67 15.49
CA LYS A 584 -12.19 0.69 15.59
C LYS A 584 -11.05 0.79 16.61
N VAL A 585 -11.24 0.27 17.83
CA VAL A 585 -10.21 0.37 18.89
C VAL A 585 -9.13 -0.70 18.73
N ARG A 586 -9.43 -1.85 18.12
CA ARG A 586 -8.49 -2.97 18.05
C ARG A 586 -7.45 -2.83 16.93
N GLN A 587 -7.87 -2.38 15.74
CA GLN A 587 -6.93 -2.10 14.65
C GLN A 587 -6.00 -0.90 14.98
N MET A 588 -6.48 0.04 15.80
CA MET A 588 -5.80 1.32 16.06
C MET A 588 -5.05 1.39 17.41
N VAL A 589 -5.17 0.38 18.27
CA VAL A 589 -4.43 0.29 19.55
C VAL A 589 -3.52 -0.93 19.54
N PRO A 590 -2.29 -0.82 18.98
CA PRO A 590 -1.28 -1.85 19.19
C PRO A 590 -1.01 -2.00 20.68
N ALA A 591 -1.10 -3.24 21.18
CA ALA A 591 -0.75 -3.57 22.56
C ALA A 591 0.69 -3.19 22.94
N THR A 592 1.53 -2.88 21.94
CA THR A 592 2.96 -2.58 22.03
C THR A 592 3.31 -1.10 22.25
N LEU A 593 2.36 -0.18 22.13
CA LEU A 593 2.59 1.26 22.38
C LEU A 593 2.67 1.63 23.87
N PHE A 594 2.22 0.75 24.75
CA PHE A 594 1.82 1.13 26.10
C PHE A 594 2.55 0.30 27.17
N GLY A 595 3.30 0.97 28.03
CA GLY A 595 3.81 0.36 29.26
C GLY A 595 2.71 -0.10 30.22
N MET A 596 1.48 0.43 30.11
CA MET A 596 0.27 -0.05 30.81
C MET A 596 -1.00 0.33 29.99
N PRO A 597 -1.91 -0.62 29.68
CA PRO A 597 -3.12 -0.33 28.91
C PRO A 597 -4.19 0.40 29.74
N PRO A 598 -5.03 1.25 29.12
CA PRO A 598 -6.25 1.77 29.73
C PRO A 598 -7.16 0.63 30.21
N ARG A 599 -7.97 0.88 31.26
CA ARG A 599 -8.92 -0.13 31.76
C ARG A 599 -10.22 -0.17 30.95
N VAL A 600 -10.65 1.00 30.52
CA VAL A 600 -11.89 1.28 29.79
C VAL A 600 -11.58 2.31 28.70
N PHE A 601 -12.20 2.11 27.54
CA PHE A 601 -12.30 3.05 26.43
C PHE A 601 -13.75 3.52 26.32
N GLN A 602 -13.95 4.77 25.91
CA GLN A 602 -15.25 5.37 25.66
C GLN A 602 -15.29 5.85 24.22
N CYS A 603 -16.33 5.51 23.47
CA CYS A 603 -16.73 6.21 22.26
C CYS A 603 -17.95 7.08 22.55
N THR A 604 -17.92 8.34 22.16
CA THR A 604 -19.07 9.25 22.20
C THR A 604 -19.32 9.75 20.79
N TRP A 605 -20.57 9.86 20.33
CA TRP A 605 -20.90 10.36 19.00
C TRP A 605 -22.19 11.17 19.00
N ASP A 606 -22.40 11.91 17.92
CA ASP A 606 -23.63 12.64 17.66
C ASP A 606 -24.51 11.82 16.71
N ALA A 607 -25.66 11.35 17.20
CA ALA A 607 -26.60 10.54 16.44
C ALA A 607 -27.45 11.36 15.44
N ALA A 608 -27.56 12.68 15.64
CA ALA A 608 -28.29 13.58 14.74
C ALA A 608 -27.35 14.31 13.75
N GLY A 609 -26.03 14.15 13.90
CA GLY A 609 -25.00 14.87 13.15
C GLY A 609 -24.38 14.11 11.98
N ASP A 610 -23.14 14.50 11.63
CA ASP A 610 -22.37 14.00 10.50
C ASP A 610 -21.60 12.69 10.76
N GLY A 611 -21.98 11.95 11.81
CA GLY A 611 -21.32 10.70 12.22
C GLY A 611 -19.95 10.89 12.90
N ARG A 612 -19.59 12.12 13.31
CA ARG A 612 -18.39 12.36 14.12
C ARG A 612 -18.49 11.67 15.47
N TYR A 613 -17.35 11.14 15.91
CA TYR A 613 -17.19 10.58 17.24
C TYR A 613 -15.93 11.13 17.93
N SER A 614 -15.90 10.98 19.25
CA SER A 614 -14.74 11.27 20.09
C SER A 614 -14.45 10.06 20.96
N LEU A 615 -13.19 9.61 20.94
CA LEU A 615 -12.74 8.49 21.75
C LEU A 615 -12.00 9.00 23.00
N GLY A 616 -12.12 8.24 24.09
CA GLY A 616 -11.49 8.54 25.36
C GLY A 616 -10.99 7.29 26.03
N ALA A 617 -9.94 7.43 26.84
CA ALA A 617 -9.35 6.33 27.58
C ALA A 617 -9.23 6.67 29.06
N SER A 618 -9.56 5.70 29.90
CA SER A 618 -9.47 5.84 31.36
C SER A 618 -8.02 5.75 31.85
N MET A 619 -7.73 6.47 32.95
CA MET A 619 -6.45 6.31 33.65
C MET A 619 -6.43 5.13 34.63
N SER A 620 -7.53 4.39 34.78
CA SER A 620 -7.71 3.39 35.85
C SER A 620 -6.82 2.12 35.77
N GLY A 621 -5.81 2.12 34.90
CA GLY A 621 -4.70 1.17 34.89
C GLY A 621 -3.35 1.79 35.32
N TYR A 622 -3.29 3.10 35.55
CA TYR A 622 -2.06 3.84 35.77
C TYR A 622 -1.70 3.88 37.26
N ASN A 623 -0.71 3.07 37.67
CA ASN A 623 -0.21 3.06 39.05
C ASN A 623 1.00 4.00 39.19
N ALA A 624 0.87 5.03 40.02
CA ALA A 624 1.94 5.97 40.34
C ALA A 624 2.11 6.03 41.86
N GLU A 625 3.03 5.22 42.36
CA GLU A 625 3.31 5.08 43.77
C GLU A 625 3.81 6.40 44.36
N LYS A 626 3.15 6.90 45.41
CA LYS A 626 3.41 8.22 45.98
C LYS A 626 4.86 8.39 46.46
N THR A 627 5.48 7.32 46.95
CA THR A 627 6.90 7.26 47.34
C THR A 627 7.86 7.53 46.17
N ARG A 628 7.46 7.17 44.95
CA ARG A 628 8.31 7.26 43.75
C ARG A 628 8.00 8.47 42.87
N THR A 629 6.76 8.97 42.91
CA THR A 629 6.26 10.01 42.00
C THR A 629 5.79 11.27 42.72
N GLY A 630 5.71 11.22 44.04
CA GLY A 630 5.14 12.29 44.85
C GLY A 630 3.65 12.48 44.60
N SER A 631 3.21 13.73 44.69
CA SER A 631 1.83 14.12 44.44
C SER A 631 1.45 14.21 42.96
N TRP A 632 2.33 13.80 42.03
CA TRP A 632 2.13 13.96 40.57
C TRP A 632 0.78 13.44 40.07
N LEU A 633 0.37 12.23 40.46
CA LEU A 633 -0.93 11.68 40.04
C LEU A 633 -2.10 12.53 40.53
N ALA A 634 -2.00 13.14 41.71
CA ALA A 634 -3.02 14.06 42.23
C ALA A 634 -3.04 15.39 41.44
N VAL A 635 -1.87 15.91 41.04
CA VAL A 635 -1.79 17.09 40.17
C VAL A 635 -2.39 16.78 38.79
N LEU A 636 -2.07 15.64 38.18
CA LEU A 636 -2.67 15.21 36.91
C LEU A 636 -4.19 15.03 36.99
N ASN A 637 -4.70 14.40 38.05
CA ASN A 637 -6.16 14.26 38.23
C ASN A 637 -6.86 15.64 38.36
N ARG A 638 -6.21 16.61 39.03
CA ARG A 638 -6.73 17.98 39.13
C ARG A 638 -6.71 18.71 37.78
N ALA A 639 -5.64 18.56 37.00
CA ALA A 639 -5.55 19.11 35.65
C ALA A 639 -6.60 18.50 34.71
N ARG A 640 -6.87 17.20 34.80
CA ARG A 640 -7.98 16.57 34.05
C ARG A 640 -9.36 16.98 34.56
N PHE A 641 -9.51 17.26 35.86
CA PHE A 641 -10.76 17.77 36.41
C PHE A 641 -11.07 19.20 35.93
N SER A 642 -10.07 20.07 35.81
CA SER A 642 -10.30 21.45 35.34
C SER A 642 -10.92 21.49 33.94
N VAL A 643 -10.60 20.51 33.09
CA VAL A 643 -11.18 20.34 31.74
C VAL A 643 -12.71 20.21 31.77
N ILE A 644 -13.27 19.55 32.78
CA ILE A 644 -14.72 19.31 32.94
C ILE A 644 -15.38 20.18 34.01
N SER A 645 -14.60 20.96 34.76
CA SER A 645 -15.06 21.78 35.87
C SER A 645 -15.74 23.07 35.37
N THR A 646 -17.01 22.98 34.96
CA THR A 646 -17.85 24.15 34.69
C THR A 646 -18.40 24.78 35.97
N GLU A 647 -18.91 26.01 35.89
CA GLU A 647 -19.58 26.67 37.01
C GLU A 647 -20.75 25.83 37.55
N ARG A 648 -21.60 25.31 36.66
CA ARG A 648 -22.71 24.40 37.01
C ARG A 648 -22.24 23.15 37.76
N PHE A 649 -21.06 22.64 37.40
CA PHE A 649 -20.44 21.50 38.08
C PHE A 649 -19.99 21.84 39.51
N ARG A 650 -19.46 23.05 39.72
CA ARG A 650 -19.07 23.54 41.05
C ARG A 650 -20.27 23.84 41.93
N LEU A 651 -21.33 24.43 41.37
CA LEU A 651 -22.60 24.71 42.08
C LEU A 651 -23.29 23.42 42.57
N SER A 652 -23.02 22.29 41.92
CA SER A 652 -23.51 20.97 42.35
C SER A 652 -22.77 20.40 43.58
N GLY A 653 -21.82 21.15 44.15
CA GLY A 653 -21.05 20.74 45.34
C GLY A 653 -19.98 19.68 45.09
N TRP A 654 -19.68 19.39 43.81
CA TRP A 654 -18.68 18.40 43.44
C TRP A 654 -17.29 19.02 43.28
N SER A 655 -16.27 18.28 43.75
CA SER A 655 -14.87 18.64 43.53
C SER A 655 -14.06 17.42 43.09
N GLN A 656 -12.82 17.64 42.64
CA GLN A 656 -11.93 16.53 42.27
C GLN A 656 -11.76 15.51 43.40
N ALA A 657 -11.64 15.99 44.64
CA ALA A 657 -11.44 15.18 45.85
C ALA A 657 -12.76 14.71 46.51
N TRP A 658 -13.90 15.29 46.12
CA TRP A 658 -15.23 14.92 46.59
C TRP A 658 -16.16 14.66 45.40
N SER A 659 -16.05 13.46 44.83
CA SER A 659 -16.84 13.01 43.69
C SER A 659 -18.06 12.18 44.12
N PRO A 660 -19.08 11.99 43.26
CA PRO A 660 -20.18 11.07 43.50
C PRO A 660 -19.73 9.65 43.84
N SER A 661 -18.66 9.17 43.19
CA SER A 661 -18.06 7.86 43.49
C SER A 661 -17.47 7.81 44.90
N ILE A 662 -16.77 8.87 45.34
CA ILE A 662 -16.21 8.98 46.69
C ILE A 662 -17.32 9.11 47.73
N ARG A 663 -18.36 9.92 47.47
CA ARG A 663 -19.52 10.03 48.37
C ARG A 663 -20.20 8.67 48.57
N ARG A 664 -20.32 7.87 47.50
CA ARG A 664 -20.98 6.55 47.56
C ARG A 664 -20.10 5.45 48.17
N ARG A 665 -18.80 5.42 47.86
CA ARG A 665 -17.89 4.30 48.19
C ARG A 665 -16.88 4.63 49.29
N GLY A 666 -16.87 5.86 49.80
CA GLY A 666 -15.87 6.37 50.73
C GLY A 666 -14.55 6.77 50.05
N LYS A 667 -13.69 7.50 50.78
CA LYS A 667 -12.40 8.03 50.27
C LYS A 667 -11.41 6.96 49.82
N LEU A 668 -11.45 5.76 50.42
CA LEU A 668 -10.51 4.67 50.12
C LEU A 668 -10.87 3.89 48.83
N LYS A 669 -12.16 3.71 48.55
CA LYS A 669 -12.65 2.89 47.42
C LYS A 669 -13.27 3.73 46.28
N GLY A 670 -13.53 5.00 46.53
CA GLY A 670 -14.09 5.93 45.55
C GLY A 670 -13.08 6.41 44.53
N ILE A 671 -13.56 6.73 43.33
CA ILE A 671 -12.73 7.22 42.24
C ILE A 671 -12.87 8.75 42.16
N PRO A 672 -11.79 9.54 42.22
CA PRO A 672 -11.89 10.97 42.02
C PRO A 672 -12.27 11.32 40.57
N PHE A 673 -12.73 12.55 40.34
CA PHE A 673 -12.86 13.04 38.96
C PHE A 673 -11.51 13.12 38.26
N GLY A 674 -11.55 13.09 36.92
CA GLY A 674 -10.36 13.13 36.07
C GLY A 674 -9.74 11.76 35.77
N ARG A 675 -10.34 10.63 36.18
CA ARG A 675 -9.85 9.27 35.85
C ARG A 675 -10.69 8.48 34.85
N CYS A 676 -11.88 8.98 34.52
CA CYS A 676 -12.85 8.30 33.67
C CYS A 676 -12.45 8.42 32.19
N ALA A 677 -12.87 7.46 31.35
CA ALA A 677 -12.60 7.50 29.92
C ALA A 677 -13.40 8.64 29.24
N GLU A 678 -14.56 8.94 29.81
CA GLU A 678 -15.55 9.89 29.34
C GLU A 678 -15.14 11.37 29.55
N THR A 679 -14.04 11.64 30.29
CA THR A 679 -13.63 13.01 30.65
C THR A 679 -13.45 13.93 29.43
N TYR A 680 -12.75 13.47 28.39
CA TYR A 680 -12.49 14.27 27.20
C TYR A 680 -13.60 14.16 26.14
N PRO A 681 -14.11 12.97 25.79
CA PRO A 681 -15.19 12.85 24.81
C PRO A 681 -16.44 13.64 25.16
N LEU A 682 -16.90 13.57 26.42
CA LEU A 682 -18.06 14.35 26.85
C LEU A 682 -17.75 15.84 26.81
N ARG A 683 -16.54 16.25 27.20
CA ARG A 683 -16.13 17.65 27.12
C ARG A 683 -16.12 18.18 25.68
N LEU A 684 -15.63 17.38 24.73
CA LEU A 684 -15.50 17.75 23.32
C LEU A 684 -16.84 17.72 22.57
N MET A 685 -17.75 16.82 22.95
CA MET A 685 -19.01 16.60 22.23
C MET A 685 -20.23 17.22 22.93
N LEU A 686 -20.45 16.94 24.22
CA LEU A 686 -21.66 17.43 24.92
C LEU A 686 -21.65 18.93 25.20
N ARG A 687 -20.48 19.56 25.36
CA ARG A 687 -20.44 20.98 25.75
C ARG A 687 -21.02 21.87 24.66
N ASP A 688 -20.62 21.62 23.42
CA ASP A 688 -20.85 22.48 22.26
C ASP A 688 -21.90 21.87 21.30
N ALA A 689 -22.50 20.72 21.64
CA ALA A 689 -23.57 20.11 20.86
C ALA A 689 -24.83 20.98 20.86
N ALA A 690 -25.41 21.16 19.66
CA ALA A 690 -26.68 21.83 19.46
C ALA A 690 -27.83 21.06 20.14
N GLU A 691 -27.85 19.74 19.96
CA GLU A 691 -28.82 18.85 20.61
C GLU A 691 -28.11 17.84 21.53
N LYS A 692 -28.00 18.19 22.81
CA LYS A 692 -27.30 17.35 23.80
C LYS A 692 -28.00 16.01 24.09
N SER A 693 -29.31 15.94 23.82
CA SER A 693 -30.12 14.72 23.87
C SER A 693 -29.81 13.75 22.72
N ALA A 694 -29.19 14.20 21.63
CA ALA A 694 -28.79 13.37 20.50
C ALA A 694 -27.37 12.80 20.64
N ILE A 695 -26.68 13.08 21.74
CA ILE A 695 -25.33 12.54 21.98
C ILE A 695 -25.43 11.19 22.68
N HIS A 696 -24.75 10.20 22.11
CA HIS A 696 -24.70 8.82 22.58
C HIS A 696 -23.28 8.42 22.94
N GLY A 697 -23.13 7.31 23.64
CA GLY A 697 -21.82 6.73 23.84
C GLY A 697 -21.81 5.33 24.42
N LEU A 698 -20.71 4.61 24.15
CA LEU A 698 -20.51 3.25 24.61
C LEU A 698 -19.12 3.09 25.24
N ALA A 699 -19.10 2.55 26.46
CA ALA A 699 -17.88 2.22 27.19
C ALA A 699 -17.54 0.74 26.99
N LEU A 700 -16.31 0.44 26.56
CA LEU A 700 -15.80 -0.92 26.41
C LEU A 700 -14.58 -1.13 27.31
N SER A 701 -14.58 -2.21 28.10
CA SER A 701 -13.40 -2.57 28.88
C SER A 701 -12.28 -3.13 28.01
N ALA A 702 -11.04 -2.98 28.45
CA ALA A 702 -9.88 -3.51 27.73
C ALA A 702 -9.88 -5.05 27.60
N ARG A 703 -10.70 -5.77 28.39
CA ARG A 703 -10.91 -7.22 28.23
C ARG A 703 -11.78 -7.52 27.02
N GLY A 704 -12.82 -6.71 26.77
CA GLY A 704 -13.67 -6.84 25.59
C GLY A 704 -12.89 -6.69 24.29
N LEU A 705 -11.88 -5.82 24.28
CA LEU A 705 -10.97 -5.64 23.14
C LEU A 705 -10.10 -6.86 22.82
N ARG A 706 -9.93 -7.79 23.78
CA ARG A 706 -9.08 -9.00 23.64
C ARG A 706 -9.91 -10.27 23.51
N ALA A 707 -11.24 -10.15 23.45
CA ALA A 707 -12.12 -11.28 23.69
C ALA A 707 -12.34 -12.16 22.45
N THR A 708 -12.30 -11.60 21.24
CA THR A 708 -12.51 -12.35 19.99
C THR A 708 -11.73 -11.75 18.83
N ASP A 709 -11.33 -12.60 17.87
CA ASP A 709 -10.68 -12.16 16.63
C ASP A 709 -11.69 -11.54 15.64
N THR A 710 -12.90 -12.08 15.61
CA THR A 710 -14.02 -11.61 14.78
C THR A 710 -14.97 -10.73 15.59
N TYR A 711 -15.53 -9.68 14.95
CA TYR A 711 -16.57 -8.85 15.55
C TYR A 711 -17.91 -9.58 15.48
N ASP A 712 -18.59 -9.72 16.63
CA ASP A 712 -19.91 -10.33 16.77
C ASP A 712 -20.85 -9.35 17.47
N ASP A 713 -21.90 -8.96 16.77
CA ASP A 713 -22.87 -7.93 17.14
C ASP A 713 -24.01 -8.44 18.02
N HIS A 714 -24.13 -9.75 18.27
CA HIS A 714 -25.14 -10.29 19.17
C HIS A 714 -24.92 -9.82 20.62
N PHE A 715 -25.98 -9.39 21.32
CA PHE A 715 -25.87 -8.95 22.74
C PHE A 715 -25.28 -9.99 23.70
N SER A 716 -25.29 -11.26 23.30
CA SER A 716 -24.68 -12.38 24.01
C SER A 716 -23.16 -12.50 23.80
N SER A 717 -22.59 -11.77 22.84
CA SER A 717 -21.18 -11.88 22.44
C SER A 717 -20.22 -11.43 23.54
N PRO A 718 -18.98 -11.95 23.55
CA PRO A 718 -17.97 -11.56 24.54
C PRO A 718 -17.70 -10.04 24.55
N ILE A 719 -17.87 -9.35 23.43
CA ILE A 719 -17.68 -7.90 23.30
C ILE A 719 -18.76 -7.17 24.11
N TRP A 720 -20.03 -7.50 23.89
CA TRP A 720 -21.16 -6.89 24.61
C TRP A 720 -21.17 -7.24 26.09
N ARG A 721 -20.71 -8.44 26.50
CA ARG A 721 -20.53 -8.75 27.93
C ARG A 721 -19.55 -7.81 28.63
N ASN A 722 -18.59 -7.27 27.88
CA ASN A 722 -17.53 -6.39 28.38
C ASN A 722 -17.80 -4.89 28.22
N THR A 723 -18.99 -4.48 27.73
CA THR A 723 -19.44 -3.08 27.75
C THR A 723 -19.95 -2.67 29.13
N TRP A 724 -19.77 -1.40 29.49
CA TRP A 724 -20.00 -0.88 30.84
C TRP A 724 -21.07 0.21 30.86
N HIS A 725 -21.85 0.27 31.94
CA HIS A 725 -22.67 1.44 32.26
C HIS A 725 -21.79 2.61 32.72
N PRO A 726 -22.23 3.87 32.52
CA PRO A 726 -21.51 5.04 33.04
C PRO A 726 -21.41 4.93 34.57
N CYS A 727 -20.21 5.16 35.10
CA CYS A 727 -19.98 5.15 36.54
C CYS A 727 -20.65 6.36 37.21
N SER A 728 -20.76 6.38 38.54
CA SER A 728 -21.44 7.47 39.28
C SER A 728 -20.87 8.86 38.98
N ASN A 729 -19.57 8.97 38.69
CA ASN A 729 -18.96 10.22 38.27
C ASN A 729 -19.42 10.64 36.87
N CYS A 730 -19.42 9.70 35.92
CA CYS A 730 -19.82 9.96 34.54
C CYS A 730 -21.30 10.28 34.43
N LYS A 731 -22.18 9.62 35.21
CA LYS A 731 -23.61 9.95 35.29
C LYS A 731 -23.82 11.41 35.69
N ALA A 732 -23.21 11.82 36.80
CA ALA A 732 -23.30 13.21 37.25
C ALA A 732 -22.72 14.19 36.22
N LEU A 733 -21.66 13.82 35.51
CA LEU A 733 -21.09 14.65 34.44
C LEU A 733 -22.04 14.80 33.25
N ILE A 734 -22.62 13.70 32.75
CA ILE A 734 -23.58 13.70 31.66
C ILE A 734 -24.79 14.58 32.03
N GLU A 735 -25.37 14.36 33.20
CA GLU A 735 -26.52 15.13 33.71
C GLU A 735 -26.21 16.62 33.83
N THR A 736 -25.06 16.95 34.43
CA THR A 736 -24.67 18.36 34.63
C THR A 736 -24.40 19.08 33.30
N MET A 737 -23.94 18.35 32.29
CA MET A 737 -23.70 18.90 30.95
C MET A 737 -24.99 18.99 30.11
N GLY A 738 -26.10 18.39 30.57
CA GLY A 738 -27.40 18.40 29.90
C GLY A 738 -27.63 17.24 28.94
N GLY A 739 -26.84 16.17 29.02
CA GLY A 739 -27.03 14.95 28.24
C GLY A 739 -27.95 13.94 28.92
N SER A 740 -28.42 12.96 28.15
CA SER A 740 -29.25 11.84 28.66
C SER A 740 -28.37 10.67 29.09
N VAL A 741 -28.41 10.29 30.37
CA VAL A 741 -27.66 9.11 30.88
C VAL A 741 -28.11 7.81 30.19
N ALA A 742 -29.38 7.75 29.75
CA ALA A 742 -29.90 6.59 29.03
C ALA A 742 -29.10 6.30 27.75
N ASN A 743 -28.67 7.34 27.04
CA ASN A 743 -27.91 7.26 25.79
C ASN A 743 -26.46 6.79 25.98
N PHE A 744 -26.02 6.57 27.23
CA PHE A 744 -24.70 6.04 27.55
C PHE A 744 -24.78 4.67 28.22
N ASN A 745 -25.99 4.17 28.48
CA ASN A 745 -26.16 2.87 29.10
C ASN A 745 -25.81 1.75 28.13
N LYS A 746 -25.25 0.66 28.66
CA LYS A 746 -24.92 -0.54 27.90
C LYS A 746 -26.04 -1.02 26.96
N TYR A 747 -27.31 -0.87 27.34
CA TYR A 747 -28.48 -1.39 26.60
C TYR A 747 -29.12 -0.41 25.61
N ASN A 748 -28.77 0.88 25.64
CA ASN A 748 -29.43 1.88 24.78
C ASN A 748 -28.41 2.79 24.10
N GLY A 749 -27.17 2.79 24.59
CA GLY A 749 -26.13 3.71 24.14
C GLY A 749 -25.55 3.40 22.77
N TRP A 750 -25.97 2.32 22.12
CA TRP A 750 -25.65 2.02 20.72
C TRP A 750 -26.62 2.64 19.72
N GLN A 751 -27.77 3.13 20.17
CA GLN A 751 -28.77 3.70 19.26
C GLN A 751 -28.19 4.90 18.52
N GLY A 752 -28.45 4.98 17.21
CA GLY A 752 -27.92 6.04 16.36
C GLY A 752 -26.43 5.93 16.04
N ASP A 753 -25.78 4.77 16.22
CA ASP A 753 -24.43 4.53 15.69
C ASP A 753 -24.49 4.48 14.14
N PRO A 754 -23.79 5.37 13.42
CA PRO A 754 -23.80 5.41 11.95
C PRO A 754 -23.23 4.14 11.28
N GLY A 755 -22.59 3.24 12.04
CA GLY A 755 -22.11 1.94 11.56
C GLY A 755 -22.96 0.74 11.99
N TYR A 756 -24.11 0.94 12.63
CA TYR A 756 -24.97 -0.15 13.11
C TYR A 756 -26.16 -0.35 12.15
N HIS A 757 -26.05 -1.35 11.28
CA HIS A 757 -27.19 -1.90 10.55
C HIS A 757 -27.71 -3.10 11.32
N PHE A 758 -29.00 -3.13 11.66
CA PHE A 758 -29.61 -4.38 12.12
C PHE A 758 -29.42 -5.44 11.02
N PRO A 759 -28.91 -6.64 11.34
CA PRO A 759 -29.21 -7.78 10.49
C PRO A 759 -30.73 -7.98 10.58
N ASN A 760 -31.41 -7.84 9.45
CA ASN A 760 -32.78 -8.36 9.32
C ASN A 760 -32.76 -9.88 9.30
#